data_AF-A0A804QE55-F1
#
_entry.id   AF-A0A804QE55-F1
#
_cell.length_a   1.000
_cell.length_b   1.000
_cell.length_c   1.000
_cell.angle_alpha   90.00
_cell.angle_beta   90.00
_cell.angle_gamma   90.00
#
_symmetry.space_group_name_H-M   'P 1'
#
loop_
_entity.id
_entity.type
_entity.pdbx_description
1 polymer ?
#
loop_
_entity_poly.entity_id
_entity_poly.type
_entity_poly.pdbx_seq_one_letter_code
_entity_poly.pdbx_strand_id
1 'polypeptide(L)'
;MFNGGRRSYPILGGRLHFVKFETGKLNECLDFISSKQLHRGGIDSPSWRSGAQSDDIVIKATGGGAFKYADVFKERLGVSLEKEDEMDCLVAGANFLLKAIRHEAFTHMDGQKQYVQIDQNDLFPFLLVNVGSGVSIIKVDGHGKFQRVSGTNVGGGTYWGLGRLMTKCKSFDELLELSQRGDNSTMDMLVGDIYGGLDYSKIGLSASTIASSFGKIISENKELSDYRPEDISLSLLRMISYNIGQISYLNALRYGLKRIFFGGFFIRGHAYTMDTISFAVHFWSKGEAQAMFLRHEGFLGALGAFMSYEKHGLDDLRVHHLVERFPMGAPYVGGKIHGPPLGDLNEKISWMEKFVQKGTQIIAPVPMGVPATTGMGGFERPTAKGDILRSDASAALNVGVLHLVPTLDVFPLLEDPKTYEPNTIDLDQDEFKYWFKILSDHSPDLVDKAVASEGGTDDAKRRGDAFAHAFSAHLARLMEEPAAYGKFGLANLLELREECLREFQFVDAYISIKQRENEASLAVLPDLLMELDSMNEEARLLALIEGVLAANIFDWGSRACVELYHKGTIIEIYRMSRKKMQRPWRIDDFDMFKKRMLTDRKDQSYKRALLFVDNSGADVVLGMLPLARELLRHGTEV
;
A
#
# COMPACT_ATOMS: atom_id res chain seq x y z
N MET A 1 -24.58 37.09 -4.24
CA MET A 1 -23.22 37.40 -4.71
C MET A 1 -22.22 37.01 -3.63
N PHE A 2 -21.59 35.85 -3.76
CA PHE A 2 -20.23 35.57 -3.28
C PHE A 2 -19.62 34.68 -4.37
N ASN A 3 -19.17 35.35 -5.43
CA ASN A 3 -18.53 34.75 -6.59
C ASN A 3 -17.03 34.77 -6.30
N GLY A 4 -16.52 33.72 -5.63
CA GLY A 4 -15.10 33.44 -5.54
C GLY A 4 -14.81 32.27 -6.47
N GLY A 5 -14.28 32.54 -7.66
CA GLY A 5 -13.99 31.52 -8.65
C GLY A 5 -13.00 30.48 -8.13
N ARG A 6 -13.49 29.34 -7.64
CA ARG A 6 -12.70 28.11 -7.59
C ARG A 6 -12.38 27.75 -9.05
N ARG A 7 -11.15 28.01 -9.49
CA ARG A 7 -10.64 27.41 -10.73
C ARG A 7 -10.80 25.90 -10.56
N SER A 8 -11.65 25.30 -11.39
CA SER A 8 -11.79 23.85 -11.53
C SER A 8 -10.49 23.33 -12.14
N TYR A 9 -9.54 22.99 -11.28
CA TYR A 9 -8.40 22.18 -11.69
C TYR A 9 -8.88 20.73 -11.73
N PRO A 10 -8.58 19.96 -12.79
CA PRO A 10 -8.92 18.53 -12.82
C PRO A 10 -8.25 17.84 -11.64
N ILE A 11 -8.98 16.99 -10.92
CA ILE A 11 -8.41 16.15 -9.87
C ILE A 11 -7.46 15.18 -10.56
N LEU A 12 -6.16 15.42 -10.42
CA LEU A 12 -5.13 14.58 -10.99
C LEU A 12 -5.03 13.31 -10.14
N GLY A 13 -5.38 12.17 -10.73
CA GLY A 13 -5.01 10.86 -10.19
C GLY A 13 -3.51 10.63 -10.32
N GLY A 14 -2.94 9.71 -9.53
CA GLY A 14 -1.51 9.45 -9.59
C GLY A 14 -1.00 8.52 -8.49
N ARG A 15 0.32 8.37 -8.44
CA ARG A 15 1.02 7.57 -7.43
C ARG A 15 1.98 8.46 -6.65
N LEU A 16 1.87 8.45 -5.33
CA LEU A 16 2.82 9.10 -4.45
C LEU A 16 3.90 8.08 -4.05
N HIS A 17 5.14 8.39 -4.43
CA HIS A 17 6.31 7.57 -4.13
C HIS A 17 7.11 8.18 -2.97
N PHE A 18 7.45 7.36 -1.99
CA PHE A 18 8.29 7.77 -0.86
C PHE A 18 9.72 7.28 -1.07
N VAL A 19 10.67 8.21 -1.21
CA VAL A 19 12.07 7.91 -1.53
C VAL A 19 12.98 8.60 -0.53
N LYS A 20 14.04 7.91 -0.11
CA LYS A 20 15.05 8.42 0.85
C LYS A 20 16.46 8.17 0.35
N PHE A 21 17.39 9.03 0.77
CA PHE A 21 18.82 8.87 0.57
C PHE A 21 19.60 9.54 1.70
N GLU A 22 20.86 9.16 1.89
CA GLU A 22 21.73 9.78 2.90
C GLU A 22 22.18 11.16 2.44
N THR A 23 22.03 12.19 3.28
CA THR A 23 22.47 13.56 2.95
C THR A 23 23.96 13.64 2.62
N GLY A 24 24.79 12.74 3.16
CA GLY A 24 26.21 12.64 2.81
C GLY A 24 26.47 12.28 1.34
N LYS A 25 25.48 11.69 0.66
CA LYS A 25 25.51 11.30 -0.76
C LYS A 25 24.73 12.27 -1.65
N LEU A 26 24.51 13.50 -1.19
CA LEU A 26 23.73 14.50 -1.93
C LEU A 26 24.27 14.71 -3.36
N ASN A 27 25.59 14.77 -3.53
CA ASN A 27 26.19 14.96 -4.85
C ASN A 27 25.84 13.82 -5.82
N GLU A 28 25.90 12.57 -5.37
CA GLU A 28 25.50 11.40 -6.17
C GLU A 28 24.01 11.46 -6.53
N CYS A 29 23.16 11.93 -5.60
CA CYS A 29 21.74 12.12 -5.86
C CYS A 29 21.49 13.21 -6.91
N LEU A 30 22.22 14.33 -6.85
CA LEU A 30 22.13 15.40 -7.86
C LEU A 30 22.64 14.93 -9.22
N ASP A 31 23.72 14.14 -9.26
CA ASP A 31 24.22 13.51 -10.50
C ASP A 31 23.17 12.56 -11.10
N PHE A 32 22.49 11.78 -10.26
CA PHE A 32 21.40 10.93 -10.67
C PHE A 32 20.21 11.72 -11.22
N ILE A 33 19.73 12.75 -10.51
CA ILE A 33 18.63 13.63 -10.94
C ILE A 33 18.97 14.33 -12.26
N SER A 34 20.22 14.76 -12.42
CA SER A 34 20.70 15.41 -13.64
C SER A 34 20.75 14.44 -14.81
N SER A 35 21.43 13.29 -14.65
CA SER A 35 21.61 12.27 -15.69
C SER A 35 20.30 11.63 -16.14
N LYS A 36 19.33 11.50 -15.23
CA LYS A 36 17.97 11.03 -15.54
C LYS A 36 17.00 12.13 -15.93
N GLN A 37 17.47 13.38 -15.97
CA GLN A 37 16.67 14.56 -16.29
C GLN A 37 15.39 14.72 -15.44
N LEU A 38 15.38 14.19 -14.20
CA LEU A 38 14.18 14.21 -13.33
C LEU A 38 13.80 15.62 -12.85
N HIS A 39 14.73 16.57 -12.98
CA HIS A 39 14.52 17.97 -12.67
C HIS A 39 13.78 18.70 -13.80
N ARG A 40 13.68 18.13 -15.01
CA ARG A 40 12.98 18.73 -16.15
C ARG A 40 11.54 18.21 -16.15
N GLY A 41 10.56 19.11 -16.01
CA GLY A 41 9.14 18.73 -15.95
C GLY A 41 8.70 17.80 -17.10
N GLY A 42 7.69 16.97 -16.84
CA GLY A 42 7.19 15.96 -17.78
C GLY A 42 6.83 16.52 -19.17
N ILE A 43 6.85 15.63 -20.17
CA ILE A 43 6.67 15.90 -21.62
C ILE A 43 5.37 16.67 -21.94
N ASP A 44 4.38 16.65 -21.05
CA ASP A 44 3.09 17.32 -21.22
C ASP A 44 3.05 18.79 -20.77
N SER A 45 4.18 19.37 -20.32
CA SER A 45 4.21 20.80 -20.00
C SER A 45 4.08 21.64 -21.28
N PRO A 46 3.14 22.62 -21.37
CA PRO A 46 2.96 23.49 -22.53
C PRO A 46 4.24 24.23 -22.96
N SER A 47 5.19 24.40 -22.03
CA SER A 47 6.50 25.00 -22.27
C SER A 47 7.38 24.21 -23.25
N TRP A 48 7.18 22.89 -23.40
CA TRP A 48 7.93 22.08 -24.38
C TRP A 48 7.62 22.46 -25.84
N ARG A 49 6.43 22.97 -26.14
CA ARG A 49 6.01 23.26 -27.53
C ARG A 49 6.48 24.63 -28.07
N SER A 50 6.97 25.53 -27.21
CA SER A 50 7.19 26.93 -27.61
C SER A 50 8.66 27.37 -27.70
N GLY A 51 9.63 26.50 -27.38
CA GLY A 51 11.06 26.88 -27.43
C GLY A 51 11.42 28.07 -26.51
N ALA A 52 10.56 28.38 -25.55
CA ALA A 52 10.83 29.42 -24.55
C ALA A 52 11.85 28.90 -23.53
N GLN A 53 12.76 29.77 -23.09
CA GLN A 53 13.76 29.48 -22.06
C GLN A 53 13.11 28.80 -20.85
N SER A 54 13.85 27.85 -20.26
CA SER A 54 13.45 27.10 -19.06
C SER A 54 12.95 28.05 -17.98
N ASP A 55 11.65 28.02 -17.70
CA ASP A 55 11.10 28.61 -16.48
C ASP A 55 11.91 28.08 -15.28
N ASP A 56 12.30 28.98 -14.36
CA ASP A 56 12.98 28.63 -13.11
C ASP A 56 12.16 27.52 -12.41
N ILE A 57 12.67 26.29 -12.41
CA ILE A 57 11.95 25.15 -11.83
C ILE A 57 12.00 25.31 -10.31
N VAL A 58 10.82 25.46 -9.70
CA VAL A 58 10.69 25.66 -8.26
C VAL A 58 10.24 24.37 -7.57
N ILE A 59 11.06 23.87 -6.64
CA ILE A 59 10.72 22.72 -5.79
C ILE A 59 10.49 23.22 -4.36
N LYS A 60 9.34 22.87 -3.78
CA LYS A 60 9.09 23.10 -2.36
C LYS A 60 9.91 22.13 -1.52
N ALA A 61 10.67 22.67 -0.58
CA ALA A 61 11.57 21.93 0.27
C ALA A 61 11.46 22.40 1.72
N THR A 62 11.58 21.48 2.65
CA THR A 62 11.49 21.77 4.09
C THR A 62 12.71 21.24 4.85
N GLY A 63 12.78 21.55 6.15
CA GLY A 63 13.88 21.19 7.04
C GLY A 63 15.15 22.02 6.82
N GLY A 64 16.12 21.90 7.73
CA GLY A 64 17.37 22.68 7.68
C GLY A 64 18.18 22.52 6.38
N GLY A 65 18.04 21.38 5.69
CA GLY A 65 18.68 21.12 4.40
C GLY A 65 18.21 22.05 3.28
N ALA A 66 16.95 22.51 3.32
CA ALA A 66 16.40 23.44 2.33
C ALA A 66 17.11 24.80 2.34
N PHE A 67 17.70 25.19 3.47
CA PHE A 67 18.55 26.38 3.58
C PHE A 67 19.98 26.08 3.15
N LYS A 68 20.58 25.03 3.72
CA LYS A 68 21.99 24.69 3.55
C LYS A 68 22.38 24.34 2.11
N TYR A 69 21.47 23.71 1.37
CA TYR A 69 21.77 23.17 0.04
C TYR A 69 21.08 23.93 -1.10
N ALA A 70 20.39 25.04 -0.81
CA ALA A 70 19.66 25.80 -1.83
C ALA A 70 20.53 26.21 -3.02
N ASP A 71 21.70 26.79 -2.75
CA ASP A 71 22.61 27.26 -3.80
C ASP A 71 23.14 26.07 -4.62
N VAL A 72 23.42 24.94 -3.97
CA VAL A 72 23.89 23.72 -4.65
C VAL A 72 22.83 23.20 -5.63
N PHE A 73 21.55 23.17 -5.26
CA PHE A 73 20.47 22.78 -6.18
C PHE A 73 20.35 23.74 -7.36
N LYS A 74 20.48 25.04 -7.12
CA LYS A 74 20.42 26.07 -8.16
C LYS A 74 21.59 25.96 -9.13
N GLU A 75 22.81 25.81 -8.64
CA GLU A 75 24.03 25.69 -9.44
C GLU A 75 24.09 24.36 -10.22
N ARG A 76 23.71 23.25 -9.58
CA ARG A 76 23.87 21.90 -10.15
C ARG A 76 22.74 21.48 -11.09
N LEU A 77 21.52 21.94 -10.83
CA LEU A 77 20.31 21.49 -11.52
C LEU A 77 19.49 22.62 -12.14
N GLY A 78 19.84 23.89 -11.87
CA GLY A 78 19.00 25.03 -12.28
C GLY A 78 17.66 25.08 -11.54
N VAL A 79 17.56 24.44 -10.37
CA VAL A 79 16.33 24.34 -9.59
C VAL A 79 16.39 25.29 -8.41
N SER A 80 15.37 26.13 -8.25
CA SER A 80 15.22 26.99 -7.08
C SER A 80 14.40 26.28 -6.01
N LEU A 81 14.86 26.31 -4.75
CA LEU A 81 14.12 25.74 -3.64
C LEU A 81 13.22 26.81 -2.98
N GLU A 82 11.91 26.56 -2.98
CA GLU A 82 10.93 27.31 -2.18
C GLU A 82 10.89 26.68 -0.79
N LYS A 83 11.15 27.49 0.23
CA LYS A 83 11.38 26.98 1.59
C LYS A 83 10.08 26.99 2.37
N GLU A 84 9.72 25.83 2.91
CA GLU A 84 8.55 25.63 3.74
C GLU A 84 8.98 25.38 5.18
N ASP A 85 8.21 25.88 6.15
CA ASP A 85 8.50 25.69 7.57
C ASP A 85 8.46 24.20 7.95
N GLU A 86 9.45 23.76 8.74
CA GLU A 86 9.60 22.36 9.11
C GLU A 86 8.40 21.84 9.92
N MET A 87 7.88 22.66 10.82
CA MET A 87 6.84 22.25 11.75
C MET A 87 5.47 22.30 11.08
N ASP A 88 5.21 23.31 10.26
CA ASP A 88 4.02 23.36 9.39
C ASP A 88 3.95 22.12 8.50
N CYS A 89 5.04 21.77 7.82
CA CYS A 89 5.09 20.59 6.96
C CYS A 89 4.90 19.29 7.74
N LEU A 90 5.55 19.13 8.89
CA LEU A 90 5.40 17.92 9.72
C LEU A 90 3.94 17.71 10.15
N VAL A 91 3.28 18.77 10.62
CA VAL A 91 1.89 18.71 11.06
C VAL A 91 0.93 18.50 9.89
N ALA A 92 1.15 19.18 8.76
CA ALA A 92 0.37 18.99 7.54
C ALA A 92 0.44 17.55 7.03
N GLY A 93 1.65 16.99 6.93
CA GLY A 93 1.86 15.60 6.50
C GLY A 93 1.23 14.59 7.46
N ALA A 94 1.38 14.77 8.77
CA ALA A 94 0.74 13.91 9.77
C ALA A 94 -0.80 13.94 9.67
N ASN A 95 -1.37 15.14 9.60
CA ASN A 95 -2.82 15.32 9.47
C ASN A 95 -3.35 14.70 8.19
N PHE A 96 -2.62 14.83 7.08
CA PHE A 96 -2.99 14.20 5.81
C PHE A 96 -3.03 12.68 5.96
N LEU A 97 -1.94 12.04 6.42
CA LEU A 97 -1.89 10.58 6.48
C LEU A 97 -2.93 10.00 7.44
N LEU A 98 -3.09 10.61 8.62
CA LEU A 98 -4.07 10.18 9.63
C LEU A 98 -5.53 10.28 9.14
N LYS A 99 -5.81 11.13 8.14
CA LYS A 99 -7.13 11.27 7.51
C LYS A 99 -7.26 10.50 6.20
N ALA A 100 -6.21 10.44 5.42
CA ALA A 100 -6.23 9.79 4.11
C ALA A 100 -6.17 8.27 4.21
N ILE A 101 -5.57 7.73 5.28
CA ILE A 101 -5.24 6.30 5.37
C ILE A 101 -5.81 5.72 6.67
N ARG A 102 -6.77 4.80 6.56
CA ARG A 102 -7.47 4.16 7.71
C ARG A 102 -6.56 3.41 8.68
N HIS A 103 -5.41 2.90 8.22
CA HIS A 103 -4.45 2.14 9.04
C HIS A 103 -3.09 2.83 9.10
N GLU A 104 -3.06 4.17 9.10
CA GLU A 104 -1.80 4.88 9.24
C GLU A 104 -1.19 4.70 10.64
N ALA A 105 -2.04 4.78 11.66
CA ALA A 105 -1.61 4.71 13.06
C ALA A 105 -1.71 3.29 13.62
N PHE A 106 -0.71 2.89 14.41
CA PHE A 106 -0.70 1.62 15.11
C PHE A 106 0.01 1.70 16.46
N THR A 107 -0.36 0.85 17.40
CA THR A 107 0.42 0.58 18.62
C THR A 107 1.37 -0.59 18.38
N HIS A 108 2.46 -0.62 19.13
CA HIS A 108 3.41 -1.72 19.11
C HIS A 108 3.89 -1.99 20.54
N MET A 109 3.57 -3.15 21.09
CA MET A 109 3.93 -3.53 22.46
C MET A 109 4.14 -5.04 22.56
N ASP A 110 5.18 -5.47 23.25
CA ASP A 110 5.55 -6.88 23.41
C ASP A 110 5.64 -7.64 22.07
N GLY A 111 6.18 -6.98 21.03
CA GLY A 111 6.28 -7.54 19.69
C GLY A 111 4.94 -7.62 18.92
N GLN A 112 3.84 -7.13 19.49
CA GLN A 112 2.53 -7.12 18.85
C GLN A 112 2.21 -5.76 18.27
N LYS A 113 1.91 -5.74 16.97
CA LYS A 113 1.43 -4.56 16.24
C LYS A 113 -0.10 -4.57 16.15
N GLN A 114 -0.76 -3.49 16.55
CA GLN A 114 -2.23 -3.35 16.42
C GLN A 114 -2.58 -2.00 15.79
N TYR A 115 -3.32 -2.02 14.68
CA TYR A 115 -3.78 -0.78 14.04
C TYR A 115 -4.84 -0.08 14.88
N VAL A 116 -4.72 1.23 15.00
CA VAL A 116 -5.68 2.06 15.74
C VAL A 116 -6.65 2.68 14.75
N GLN A 117 -7.94 2.36 14.91
CA GLN A 117 -8.99 3.07 14.20
C GLN A 117 -9.19 4.44 14.85
N ILE A 118 -8.87 5.49 14.10
CA ILE A 118 -9.08 6.87 14.55
C ILE A 118 -10.28 7.42 13.80
N ASP A 119 -11.31 7.85 14.53
CA ASP A 119 -12.38 8.64 13.93
C ASP A 119 -11.79 9.96 13.42
N GLN A 120 -11.89 10.17 12.12
CA GLN A 120 -11.30 11.32 11.45
C GLN A 120 -12.04 12.62 11.75
N ASN A 121 -13.30 12.52 12.18
CA ASN A 121 -14.06 13.65 12.68
C ASN A 121 -13.62 14.06 14.09
N ASP A 122 -12.95 13.17 14.82
CA ASP A 122 -12.46 13.38 16.19
C ASP A 122 -10.93 13.22 16.27
N LEU A 123 -10.16 13.60 15.25
CA LEU A 123 -8.70 13.42 15.25
C LEU A 123 -7.95 14.30 16.30
N PHE A 124 -8.49 15.48 16.60
CA PHE A 124 -7.82 16.48 17.44
C PHE A 124 -8.40 16.51 18.86
N PRO A 125 -7.61 16.90 19.89
CA PRO A 125 -6.19 17.22 19.86
C PRO A 125 -5.30 15.98 20.01
N PHE A 126 -4.03 16.10 19.62
CA PHE A 126 -3.00 15.07 19.83
C PHE A 126 -1.61 15.69 20.03
N LEU A 127 -0.68 14.88 20.55
CA LEU A 127 0.74 15.21 20.64
C LEU A 127 1.50 14.51 19.52
N LEU A 128 2.22 15.26 18.69
CA LEU A 128 3.16 14.75 17.69
C LEU A 128 4.58 14.85 18.22
N VAL A 129 5.25 13.71 18.36
CA VAL A 129 6.64 13.60 18.82
C VAL A 129 7.49 13.19 17.63
N ASN A 130 8.13 14.16 16.98
CA ASN A 130 8.99 13.90 15.84
C ASN A 130 10.42 13.63 16.30
N VAL A 131 10.90 12.41 16.10
CA VAL A 131 12.22 11.91 16.51
C VAL A 131 13.16 11.85 15.30
N GLY A 132 13.95 12.92 15.13
CA GLY A 132 15.01 13.02 14.13
C GLY A 132 16.39 13.03 14.79
N SER A 133 17.28 13.93 14.34
CA SER A 133 18.58 14.15 15.01
C SER A 133 18.40 14.59 16.46
N GLY A 134 17.47 15.52 16.70
CA GLY A 134 16.88 15.80 18.02
C GLY A 134 15.40 15.42 18.04
N VAL A 135 14.67 15.86 19.06
CA VAL A 135 13.25 15.58 19.22
C VAL A 135 12.46 16.86 19.35
N SER A 136 11.39 16.98 18.55
CA SER A 136 10.42 18.06 18.63
C SER A 136 9.08 17.52 19.10
N ILE A 137 8.48 18.17 20.10
CA ILE A 137 7.20 17.79 20.67
C ILE A 137 6.20 18.90 20.38
N ILE A 138 5.17 18.54 19.61
CA ILE A 138 4.22 19.49 19.03
C ILE A 138 2.81 19.10 19.49
N LYS A 139 2.09 20.05 20.09
CA LYS A 139 0.67 19.92 20.37
C LYS A 139 -0.11 20.37 19.15
N VAL A 140 -0.98 19.51 18.64
CA VAL A 140 -1.81 19.78 17.46
C VAL A 140 -3.27 19.86 17.90
N ASP A 141 -3.86 21.05 17.78
CA ASP A 141 -5.24 21.35 18.17
C ASP A 141 -6.20 21.36 16.97
N GLY A 142 -5.67 21.39 15.75
CA GLY A 142 -6.44 21.36 14.51
C GLY A 142 -5.58 21.64 13.27
N HIS A 143 -6.22 21.71 12.11
CA HIS A 143 -5.55 22.13 10.88
C HIS A 143 -4.97 23.53 11.01
N GLY A 144 -3.66 23.68 10.73
CA GLY A 144 -2.94 24.94 10.89
C GLY A 144 -2.91 25.49 12.33
N LYS A 145 -3.37 24.70 13.32
CA LYS A 145 -3.42 25.10 14.73
C LYS A 145 -2.58 24.14 15.55
N PHE A 146 -1.34 24.51 15.76
CA PHE A 146 -0.40 23.73 16.55
C PHE A 146 0.61 24.62 17.25
N GLN A 147 1.31 24.06 18.24
CA GLN A 147 2.37 24.72 18.97
C GLN A 147 3.48 23.72 19.29
N ARG A 148 4.73 24.10 19.05
CA ARG A 148 5.88 23.35 19.59
C ARG A 148 5.95 23.60 21.09
N VAL A 149 5.54 22.59 21.87
CA VAL A 149 5.41 22.70 23.33
C VAL A 149 6.66 22.27 24.09
N SER A 150 7.51 21.45 23.48
CA SER A 150 8.77 20.99 24.08
C SER A 150 9.72 20.42 23.02
N GLY A 151 10.87 19.94 23.45
CA GLY A 151 11.82 19.15 22.67
C GLY A 151 13.00 18.71 23.53
N THR A 152 13.81 17.79 22.99
CA THR A 152 15.08 17.39 23.60
C THR A 152 16.17 17.27 22.53
N ASN A 153 17.40 17.63 22.89
CA ASN A 153 18.57 17.41 22.05
C ASN A 153 19.08 15.95 22.13
N VAL A 154 18.47 15.12 22.97
CA VAL A 154 18.75 13.69 23.14
C VAL A 154 17.84 12.89 22.21
N GLY A 155 18.27 12.69 20.97
CA GLY A 155 17.49 12.02 19.92
C GLY A 155 18.31 11.00 19.13
N GLY A 156 17.90 10.73 17.89
CA GLY A 156 18.59 9.76 17.03
C GLY A 156 20.02 10.18 16.65
N GLY A 157 20.30 11.48 16.61
CA GLY A 157 21.65 12.00 16.39
C GLY A 157 22.58 11.72 17.59
N THR A 158 22.04 11.75 18.81
CA THR A 158 22.76 11.41 20.04
C THR A 158 23.06 9.92 20.09
N TYR A 159 22.06 9.07 19.80
CA TYR A 159 22.24 7.62 19.67
C TYR A 159 23.35 7.30 18.66
N TRP A 160 23.25 7.89 17.46
CA TRP A 160 24.25 7.66 16.41
C TRP A 160 25.65 8.16 16.77
N GLY A 161 25.74 9.39 17.29
CA GLY A 161 27.01 10.01 17.64
C GLY A 161 27.75 9.24 18.72
N LEU A 162 27.07 8.91 19.82
CA LEU A 162 27.65 8.15 20.93
C LEU A 162 27.96 6.71 20.53
N GLY A 163 27.03 6.05 19.83
CA GLY A 163 27.23 4.69 19.35
C GLY A 163 28.43 4.60 18.43
N ARG A 164 28.56 5.50 17.44
CA ARG A 164 29.75 5.57 16.58
C ARG A 164 31.05 5.75 17.35
N LEU A 165 31.07 6.60 18.38
CA LEU A 165 32.25 6.82 19.22
C LEU A 165 32.63 5.56 20.01
N MET A 166 31.63 4.85 20.54
CA MET A 166 31.86 3.73 21.45
C MET A 166 32.02 2.37 20.75
N THR A 167 31.36 2.13 19.62
CA THR A 167 31.36 0.84 18.91
C THR A 167 32.18 0.85 17.62
N LYS A 168 32.57 2.04 17.12
CA LYS A 168 33.25 2.24 15.82
C LYS A 168 32.40 1.84 14.60
N CYS A 169 31.09 1.67 14.75
CA CYS A 169 30.18 1.44 13.62
C CYS A 169 30.26 2.56 12.57
N LYS A 170 29.98 2.20 11.32
CA LYS A 170 30.08 3.10 10.17
C LYS A 170 28.73 3.61 9.70
N SER A 171 27.63 2.93 10.04
CA SER A 171 26.27 3.36 9.71
C SER A 171 25.32 3.25 10.91
N PHE A 172 24.24 4.05 10.87
CA PHE A 172 23.15 3.99 11.83
C PHE A 172 22.51 2.59 11.86
N ASP A 173 22.32 2.00 10.68
CA ASP A 173 21.66 0.69 10.52
C ASP A 173 22.52 -0.42 11.16
N GLU A 174 23.85 -0.39 10.99
CA GLU A 174 24.77 -1.34 11.64
C GLU A 174 24.69 -1.25 13.17
N LEU A 175 24.65 -0.03 13.72
CA LEU A 175 24.52 0.17 15.16
C LEU A 175 23.21 -0.42 15.68
N LEU A 176 22.12 -0.24 14.94
CA LEU A 176 20.84 -0.80 15.33
C LEU A 176 20.78 -2.33 15.22
N GLU A 177 21.41 -2.92 14.21
CA GLU A 177 21.57 -4.38 14.09
C GLU A 177 22.37 -4.97 15.27
N LEU A 178 23.35 -4.23 15.79
CA LEU A 178 24.06 -4.62 17.02
C LEU A 178 23.12 -4.63 18.23
N SER A 179 22.24 -3.63 18.35
CA SER A 179 21.32 -3.51 19.51
C SER A 179 20.41 -4.73 19.66
N GLN A 180 20.02 -5.36 18.55
CA GLN A 180 19.15 -6.54 18.55
C GLN A 180 19.80 -7.77 19.20
N ARG A 181 21.13 -7.80 19.26
CA ARG A 181 21.94 -8.91 19.81
C ARG A 181 22.57 -8.56 21.17
N GLY A 182 22.23 -7.40 21.71
CA GLY A 182 22.76 -6.91 22.96
C GLY A 182 22.08 -7.51 24.18
N ASP A 183 22.78 -7.45 25.30
CA ASP A 183 22.26 -7.64 26.64
C ASP A 183 22.57 -6.39 27.45
N ASN A 184 21.54 -5.64 27.84
CA ASN A 184 21.72 -4.41 28.59
C ASN A 184 22.01 -4.68 30.07
N SER A 185 21.78 -5.89 30.58
CA SER A 185 21.94 -6.23 32.01
C SER A 185 23.39 -6.22 32.48
N THR A 186 24.35 -6.28 31.55
CA THR A 186 25.79 -6.16 31.83
C THR A 186 26.23 -4.69 31.97
N MET A 187 25.44 -3.76 31.43
CA MET A 187 25.79 -2.33 31.32
C MET A 187 24.95 -1.47 32.28
N ASP A 188 23.65 -1.70 32.31
CA ASP A 188 22.69 -0.90 33.06
C ASP A 188 22.54 -1.42 34.49
N MET A 189 22.45 -0.48 35.43
CA MET A 189 22.01 -0.77 36.79
C MET A 189 20.50 -0.91 36.80
N LEU A 190 20.00 -2.09 37.16
CA LEU A 190 18.58 -2.40 37.29
C LEU A 190 18.13 -2.21 38.75
N VAL A 191 16.81 -2.09 38.96
CA VAL A 191 16.23 -2.01 40.31
C VAL A 191 16.59 -3.25 41.13
N GLY A 192 16.58 -4.44 40.53
CA GLY A 192 16.99 -5.68 41.19
C GLY A 192 18.44 -5.63 41.69
N ASP A 193 19.35 -4.94 41.01
CA ASP A 193 20.74 -4.83 41.47
C ASP A 193 20.85 -4.00 42.77
N ILE A 194 19.92 -3.07 43.00
CA ILE A 194 19.86 -2.22 44.21
C ILE A 194 19.12 -2.93 45.35
N TYR A 195 18.06 -3.66 45.02
CA TYR A 195 17.15 -4.29 45.99
C TYR A 195 17.33 -5.81 46.13
N GLY A 196 18.50 -6.35 45.74
CA GLY A 196 18.85 -7.75 45.97
C GLY A 196 18.04 -8.77 45.16
N GLY A 197 17.71 -8.44 43.92
CA GLY A 197 16.92 -9.25 42.99
C GLY A 197 15.41 -9.09 43.12
N LEU A 198 14.95 -8.24 44.06
CA LEU A 198 13.53 -8.03 44.32
C LEU A 198 12.96 -6.82 43.59
N ASP A 199 11.66 -6.88 43.31
CA ASP A 199 10.89 -5.73 42.88
C ASP A 199 10.84 -4.67 43.98
N TYR A 200 10.82 -3.39 43.60
CA TYR A 200 10.54 -2.32 44.54
C TYR A 200 9.03 -2.04 44.60
N SER A 201 8.32 -2.95 45.28
CA SER A 201 6.84 -3.00 45.29
C SER A 201 6.17 -1.74 45.84
N LYS A 202 6.83 -0.98 46.72
CA LYS A 202 6.28 0.25 47.33
C LYS A 202 5.92 1.31 46.28
N ILE A 203 6.63 1.34 45.16
CA ILE A 203 6.40 2.30 44.06
C ILE A 203 6.16 1.60 42.71
N GLY A 204 6.02 0.26 42.71
CA GLY A 204 5.65 -0.53 41.54
C GLY A 204 6.75 -0.67 40.48
N LEU A 205 8.03 -0.67 40.86
CA LEU A 205 9.13 -0.92 39.93
C LEU A 205 9.53 -2.40 39.94
N SER A 206 9.60 -3.03 38.77
CA SER A 206 10.09 -4.40 38.64
C SER A 206 11.61 -4.48 38.81
N ALA A 207 12.13 -5.63 39.23
CA ALA A 207 13.57 -5.90 39.34
C ALA A 207 14.31 -5.70 38.01
N SER A 208 13.63 -5.89 36.87
CA SER A 208 14.16 -5.70 35.52
C SER A 208 14.15 -4.25 35.03
N THR A 209 13.54 -3.32 35.78
CA THR A 209 13.47 -1.90 35.39
C THR A 209 14.86 -1.26 35.50
N ILE A 210 15.26 -0.47 34.51
CA ILE A 210 16.51 0.28 34.55
C ILE A 210 16.41 1.38 35.61
N ALA A 211 17.30 1.34 36.60
CA ALA A 211 17.46 2.38 37.61
C ALA A 211 18.50 3.44 37.18
N SER A 212 19.59 3.01 36.55
CA SER A 212 20.61 3.91 35.98
C SER A 212 21.23 3.30 34.73
N SER A 213 21.00 3.94 33.58
CA SER A 213 21.67 3.57 32.32
C SER A 213 23.18 3.68 32.46
N PHE A 214 23.93 2.70 31.94
CA PHE A 214 25.40 2.58 32.08
C PHE A 214 25.91 2.53 33.53
N GLY A 215 25.04 2.34 34.53
CA GLY A 215 25.40 2.48 35.94
C GLY A 215 26.36 1.42 36.48
N LYS A 216 26.41 0.22 35.87
CA LYS A 216 27.30 -0.86 36.32
C LYS A 216 28.76 -0.61 35.99
N ILE A 217 29.01 0.10 34.90
CA ILE A 217 30.35 0.38 34.37
C ILE A 217 31.17 1.22 35.35
N ILE A 218 30.53 2.06 36.17
CA ILE A 218 31.21 2.95 37.13
C ILE A 218 32.05 2.16 38.14
N SER A 219 31.61 0.94 38.49
CA SER A 219 32.26 0.12 39.53
C SER A 219 33.26 -0.89 38.97
N GLU A 220 33.40 -0.95 37.65
CA GLU A 220 34.24 -1.92 36.97
C GLU A 220 35.53 -1.26 36.47
N ASN A 221 36.68 -1.90 36.73
CA ASN A 221 37.97 -1.44 36.22
C ASN A 221 38.24 -2.05 34.83
N LYS A 222 37.32 -1.81 33.88
CA LYS A 222 37.35 -2.31 32.51
C LYS A 222 37.54 -1.16 31.52
N GLU A 223 38.22 -1.44 30.43
CA GLU A 223 38.37 -0.51 29.30
C GLU A 223 37.19 -0.65 28.33
N LEU A 224 36.96 0.36 27.48
CA LEU A 224 35.88 0.33 26.48
C LEU A 224 35.94 -0.92 25.58
N SER A 225 37.15 -1.43 25.29
CA SER A 225 37.37 -2.64 24.49
C SER A 225 36.87 -3.93 25.13
N ASP A 226 36.66 -3.93 26.46
CA ASP A 226 36.21 -5.11 27.19
C ASP A 226 34.68 -5.30 27.10
N TYR A 227 33.97 -4.25 26.67
CA TYR A 227 32.52 -4.27 26.50
C TYR A 227 32.14 -4.69 25.09
N ARG A 228 31.09 -5.51 25.00
CA ARG A 228 30.52 -5.92 23.72
C ARG A 228 29.83 -4.73 23.04
N PRO A 229 30.16 -4.42 21.77
CA PRO A 229 29.47 -3.39 21.01
C PRO A 229 27.95 -3.54 20.97
N GLU A 230 27.46 -4.79 20.97
CA GLU A 230 26.04 -5.12 21.03
C GLU A 230 25.38 -4.59 22.32
N ASP A 231 26.02 -4.80 23.47
CA ASP A 231 25.50 -4.42 24.79
C ASP A 231 25.52 -2.89 24.96
N ILE A 232 26.58 -2.23 24.49
CA ILE A 232 26.68 -0.76 24.40
C ILE A 232 25.53 -0.19 23.57
N SER A 233 25.34 -0.75 22.36
CA SER A 233 24.32 -0.28 21.43
C SER A 233 22.93 -0.40 22.02
N LEU A 234 22.63 -1.54 22.65
CA LEU A 234 21.33 -1.77 23.27
C LEU A 234 21.04 -0.85 24.46
N SER A 235 22.02 -0.69 25.37
CA SER A 235 21.89 0.20 26.52
C SER A 235 21.69 1.65 26.07
N LEU A 236 22.43 2.10 25.04
CA LEU A 236 22.22 3.42 24.42
C LEU A 236 20.81 3.55 23.86
N LEU A 237 20.35 2.58 23.06
CA LEU A 237 19.03 2.62 22.43
C LEU A 237 17.92 2.74 23.49
N ARG A 238 18.02 1.96 24.57
CA ARG A 238 17.09 2.00 25.70
C ARG A 238 17.10 3.34 26.42
N MET A 239 18.28 3.85 26.76
CA MET A 239 18.43 5.12 27.45
C MET A 239 17.75 6.27 26.67
N ILE A 240 18.02 6.36 25.37
CA ILE A 240 17.44 7.39 24.50
C ILE A 240 15.93 7.21 24.38
N SER A 241 15.46 5.99 24.08
CA SER A 241 14.03 5.69 23.87
C SER A 241 13.19 5.91 25.13
N TYR A 242 13.70 5.52 26.31
CA TYR A 242 13.04 5.79 27.60
C TYR A 242 12.96 7.28 27.91
N ASN A 243 14.04 8.05 27.67
CA ASN A 243 14.00 9.50 27.85
C ASN A 243 12.94 10.15 26.94
N ILE A 244 12.88 9.72 25.67
CA ILE A 244 11.88 10.20 24.72
C ILE A 244 10.46 9.86 25.19
N GLY A 245 10.20 8.60 25.57
CA GLY A 245 8.90 8.18 26.08
C GLY A 245 8.48 8.95 27.33
N GLN A 246 9.39 9.20 28.26
CA GLN A 246 9.13 9.93 29.50
C GLN A 246 8.73 11.38 29.21
N ILE A 247 9.56 12.10 28.46
CA ILE A 247 9.32 13.51 28.16
C ILE A 247 8.02 13.65 27.36
N SER A 248 7.74 12.72 26.45
CA SER A 248 6.50 12.69 25.66
C SER A 248 5.28 12.52 26.56
N TYR A 249 5.30 11.55 27.48
CA TYR A 249 4.22 11.34 28.44
C TYR A 249 4.03 12.54 29.37
N LEU A 250 5.10 13.13 29.91
CA LEU A 250 4.99 14.31 30.78
C LEU A 250 4.36 15.51 30.06
N ASN A 251 4.66 15.69 28.77
CA ASN A 251 4.02 16.72 27.95
C ASN A 251 2.55 16.38 27.68
N ALA A 252 2.23 15.12 27.35
CA ALA A 252 0.86 14.68 27.17
C ALA A 252 0.03 14.90 28.44
N LEU A 253 0.56 14.54 29.60
CA LEU A 253 -0.05 14.76 30.91
C LEU A 253 -0.30 16.25 31.19
N ARG A 254 0.70 17.10 30.95
CA ARG A 254 0.60 18.57 31.13
C ARG A 254 -0.56 19.17 30.34
N TYR A 255 -0.81 18.68 29.13
CA TYR A 255 -1.84 19.19 28.23
C TYR A 255 -3.13 18.36 28.23
N GLY A 256 -3.25 17.34 29.09
CA GLY A 256 -4.42 16.47 29.17
C GLY A 256 -4.67 15.64 27.91
N LEU A 257 -3.62 15.31 27.16
CA LEU A 257 -3.69 14.59 25.89
C LEU A 257 -3.52 13.09 26.12
N LYS A 258 -4.41 12.28 25.53
CA LYS A 258 -4.32 10.82 25.56
C LYS A 258 -3.61 10.23 24.34
N ARG A 259 -3.56 11.00 23.25
CA ARG A 259 -3.03 10.57 21.96
C ARG A 259 -1.63 11.12 21.74
N ILE A 260 -0.66 10.21 21.63
CA ILE A 260 0.74 10.53 21.37
C ILE A 260 1.18 9.78 20.12
N PHE A 261 1.35 10.51 19.02
CA PHE A 261 1.89 9.99 17.78
C PHE A 261 3.39 10.24 17.73
N PHE A 262 4.15 9.16 17.57
CA PHE A 262 5.58 9.21 17.35
C PHE A 262 5.85 9.15 15.84
N GLY A 263 6.69 10.07 15.38
CA GLY A 263 7.15 10.15 14.00
C GLY A 263 8.66 10.29 13.89
N GLY A 264 9.17 10.37 12.68
CA GLY A 264 10.59 10.61 12.40
C GLY A 264 11.42 9.36 12.12
N PHE A 265 12.57 9.58 11.49
CA PHE A 265 13.45 8.52 10.97
C PHE A 265 14.29 7.79 12.03
N PHE A 266 14.12 8.07 13.32
CA PHE A 266 14.76 7.24 14.35
C PHE A 266 14.05 5.90 14.57
N ILE A 267 12.72 5.88 14.45
CA ILE A 267 11.89 4.73 14.80
C ILE A 267 11.95 3.68 13.69
N ARG A 268 11.72 4.10 12.44
CA ARG A 268 11.88 3.34 11.19
C ARG A 268 11.27 1.94 11.19
N GLY A 269 10.15 1.75 11.88
CA GLY A 269 9.52 0.43 12.02
C GLY A 269 10.35 -0.59 12.81
N HIS A 270 11.38 -0.15 13.54
CA HIS A 270 12.19 -1.03 14.37
C HIS A 270 11.44 -1.41 15.64
N ALA A 271 10.95 -2.65 15.68
CA ALA A 271 10.14 -3.23 16.75
C ALA A 271 10.69 -2.91 18.14
N TYR A 272 11.99 -3.04 18.34
CA TYR A 272 12.63 -2.80 19.63
C TYR A 272 12.51 -1.35 20.12
N THR A 273 12.74 -0.39 19.22
CA THR A 273 12.60 1.04 19.53
C THR A 273 11.15 1.35 19.89
N MET A 274 10.20 0.82 19.12
CA MET A 274 8.78 1.01 19.35
C MET A 274 8.33 0.39 20.68
N ASP A 275 8.72 -0.85 20.97
CA ASP A 275 8.43 -1.53 22.24
C ASP A 275 8.99 -0.75 23.43
N THR A 276 10.21 -0.25 23.32
CA THR A 276 10.84 0.50 24.41
C THR A 276 10.11 1.82 24.68
N ILE A 277 9.72 2.55 23.64
CA ILE A 277 8.92 3.79 23.77
C ILE A 277 7.53 3.47 24.35
N SER A 278 6.86 2.45 23.83
CA SER A 278 5.54 2.02 24.29
C SER A 278 5.56 1.59 25.74
N PHE A 279 6.54 0.78 26.14
CA PHE A 279 6.74 0.37 27.53
C PHE A 279 6.90 1.59 28.43
N ALA A 280 7.76 2.53 28.05
CA ALA A 280 7.97 3.78 28.80
C ALA A 280 6.67 4.56 29.00
N VAL A 281 5.93 4.84 27.92
CA VAL A 281 4.67 5.58 27.97
C VAL A 281 3.63 4.84 28.82
N HIS A 282 3.48 3.53 28.61
CA HIS A 282 2.55 2.69 29.35
C HIS A 282 2.89 2.66 30.85
N PHE A 283 4.17 2.49 31.18
CA PHE A 283 4.66 2.40 32.55
C PHE A 283 4.38 3.69 33.33
N TRP A 284 4.80 4.86 32.83
CA TRP A 284 4.62 6.12 33.55
C TRP A 284 3.18 6.62 33.56
N SER A 285 2.38 6.23 32.56
CA SER A 285 0.94 6.51 32.53
C SER A 285 0.09 5.52 33.31
N LYS A 286 0.67 4.43 33.84
CA LYS A 286 -0.09 3.31 34.43
C LYS A 286 -1.17 2.77 33.48
N GLY A 287 -0.88 2.78 32.18
CA GLY A 287 -1.79 2.36 31.12
C GLY A 287 -2.81 3.41 30.65
N GLU A 288 -2.82 4.62 31.20
CA GLU A 288 -3.76 5.68 30.79
C GLU A 288 -3.40 6.32 29.43
N ALA A 289 -2.15 6.19 28.98
CA ALA A 289 -1.68 6.69 27.70
C ALA A 289 -1.04 5.57 26.88
N GLN A 290 -1.14 5.68 25.56
CA GLN A 290 -0.56 4.74 24.61
C GLN A 290 0.30 5.47 23.58
N ALA A 291 1.45 4.89 23.28
CA ALA A 291 2.29 5.32 22.17
C ALA A 291 1.71 4.77 20.86
N MET A 292 1.49 5.66 19.89
CA MET A 292 1.09 5.30 18.54
C MET A 292 2.19 5.70 17.56
N PHE A 293 2.42 4.88 16.56
CA PHE A 293 3.41 5.07 15.51
C PHE A 293 2.72 5.23 14.16
N LEU A 294 3.41 5.86 13.22
CA LEU A 294 2.90 6.10 11.86
C LEU A 294 3.68 5.25 10.87
N ARG A 295 2.99 4.66 9.89
CA ARG A 295 3.66 3.86 8.85
C ARG A 295 4.59 4.70 7.99
N HIS A 296 4.20 5.94 7.71
CA HIS A 296 4.95 6.89 6.89
C HIS A 296 5.70 7.92 7.74
N GLU A 297 6.06 7.56 8.98
CA GLU A 297 6.66 8.45 9.99
C GLU A 297 7.88 9.25 9.53
N GLY A 298 8.71 8.70 8.64
CA GLY A 298 9.89 9.40 8.12
C GLY A 298 9.57 10.50 7.10
N PHE A 299 8.38 10.47 6.49
CA PHE A 299 8.07 11.27 5.31
C PHE A 299 7.14 12.45 5.57
N LEU A 300 6.74 12.67 6.82
CA LEU A 300 5.77 13.71 7.20
C LEU A 300 6.14 15.09 6.63
N GLY A 301 7.41 15.51 6.79
CA GLY A 301 7.87 16.81 6.29
C GLY A 301 7.85 16.92 4.77
N ALA A 302 8.35 15.90 4.06
CA ALA A 302 8.34 15.90 2.59
C ALA A 302 6.91 15.93 2.03
N LEU A 303 6.01 15.18 2.66
CA LEU A 303 4.60 15.17 2.32
C LEU A 303 3.94 16.54 2.59
N GLY A 304 4.23 17.16 3.74
CA GLY A 304 3.73 18.50 4.04
C GLY A 304 4.18 19.55 3.02
N ALA A 305 5.44 19.52 2.59
CA ALA A 305 5.94 20.41 1.55
C ALA A 305 5.29 20.16 0.18
N PHE A 306 4.99 18.88 -0.13
CA PHE A 306 4.19 18.53 -1.31
C PHE A 306 2.74 19.03 -1.20
N MET A 307 2.17 19.03 0.00
CA MET A 307 0.79 19.49 0.23
C MET A 307 0.64 21.01 0.15
N SER A 308 1.70 21.79 0.38
CA SER A 308 1.61 23.26 0.38
C SER A 308 1.62 23.90 -1.01
N TYR A 309 1.59 23.11 -2.08
CA TYR A 309 1.20 23.61 -3.39
C TYR A 309 -0.31 23.92 -3.38
N GLU A 310 -0.68 25.21 -3.36
CA GLU A 310 -2.08 25.75 -3.33
C GLU A 310 -3.02 25.24 -4.45
N LYS A 311 -2.58 24.34 -5.33
CA LYS A 311 -3.21 24.05 -6.64
C LYS A 311 -3.75 22.63 -6.81
N HIS A 312 -3.63 21.73 -5.84
CA HIS A 312 -3.97 20.31 -6.09
C HIS A 312 -5.37 19.86 -5.67
N GLY A 313 -6.19 20.73 -5.06
CA GLY A 313 -7.56 20.34 -4.64
C GLY A 313 -7.58 19.17 -3.64
N LEU A 314 -6.45 18.90 -2.99
CA LEU A 314 -6.27 17.75 -2.10
C LEU A 314 -6.95 17.96 -0.74
N ASP A 315 -7.31 19.20 -0.41
CA ASP A 315 -8.07 19.56 0.79
C ASP A 315 -9.48 18.92 0.82
N ASP A 316 -10.07 18.65 -0.36
CA ASP A 316 -11.39 18.02 -0.52
C ASP A 316 -11.29 16.49 -0.74
N LEU A 317 -10.10 15.87 -0.58
CA LEU A 317 -9.95 14.41 -0.75
C LEU A 317 -10.73 13.65 0.32
N ARG A 318 -11.70 12.85 -0.14
CA ARG A 318 -12.41 11.90 0.70
C ARG A 318 -11.54 10.68 0.99
N VAL A 319 -11.67 10.21 2.22
CA VAL A 319 -11.07 9.06 2.93
C VAL A 319 -11.00 7.73 2.14
N HIS A 320 -11.71 7.61 1.02
CA HIS A 320 -11.89 6.37 0.27
C HIS A 320 -11.05 6.28 -1.02
N HIS A 321 -10.22 7.29 -1.33
CA HIS A 321 -9.56 7.40 -2.64
C HIS A 321 -8.06 7.07 -2.65
N LEU A 322 -7.47 6.74 -1.50
CA LEU A 322 -6.06 6.40 -1.37
C LEU A 322 -5.91 4.94 -0.93
N VAL A 323 -5.33 4.13 -1.81
CA VAL A 323 -4.99 2.72 -1.55
C VAL A 323 -3.47 2.59 -1.53
N GLU A 324 -2.93 1.96 -0.48
CA GLU A 324 -1.50 1.70 -0.37
C GLU A 324 -1.10 0.43 -1.12
N ARG A 325 0.03 0.48 -1.83
CA ARG A 325 0.61 -0.67 -2.56
C ARG A 325 2.10 -0.77 -2.30
N PHE A 326 2.67 -1.95 -2.11
CA PHE A 326 4.10 -2.09 -1.81
C PHE A 326 4.96 -1.90 -3.08
N PRO A 327 6.09 -1.15 -3.04
CA PRO A 327 7.08 -1.19 -4.10
C PRO A 327 7.88 -2.49 -4.03
N MET A 328 8.03 -3.16 -5.17
CA MET A 328 8.89 -4.33 -5.35
C MET A 328 10.37 -3.94 -5.16
N GLY A 329 10.95 -4.25 -4.01
CA GLY A 329 12.36 -3.97 -3.70
C GLY A 329 13.31 -4.93 -4.43
N ALA A 330 14.19 -4.41 -5.28
CA ALA A 330 15.44 -5.08 -5.65
C ALA A 330 16.59 -4.49 -4.81
N PRO A 331 17.50 -5.30 -4.22
CA PRO A 331 18.55 -4.82 -3.34
C PRO A 331 19.64 -4.05 -4.11
N TYR A 332 19.89 -2.81 -3.72
CA TYR A 332 20.97 -1.97 -4.24
C TYR A 332 22.24 -2.15 -3.39
N VAL A 333 23.26 -2.86 -3.91
CA VAL A 333 24.64 -2.82 -3.37
C VAL A 333 25.63 -2.69 -4.53
N GLY A 334 26.65 -1.86 -4.32
CA GLY A 334 27.43 -1.16 -5.34
C GLY A 334 28.52 -1.95 -6.07
N GLY A 335 28.97 -1.35 -7.18
CA GLY A 335 30.11 -1.77 -8.00
C GLY A 335 30.50 -0.64 -8.96
N LYS A 336 31.81 -0.48 -9.20
CA LYS A 336 32.39 0.63 -9.98
C LYS A 336 31.98 0.61 -11.47
N ILE A 337 31.73 1.80 -12.00
CA ILE A 337 31.23 2.05 -13.36
C ILE A 337 32.38 2.03 -14.37
N HIS A 338 32.32 1.13 -15.34
CA HIS A 338 33.08 1.23 -16.59
C HIS A 338 32.16 0.88 -17.77
N GLY A 339 31.97 1.83 -18.69
CA GLY A 339 31.21 1.65 -19.93
C GLY A 339 30.88 3.00 -20.60
N PRO A 340 30.82 3.08 -21.95
CA PRO A 340 30.79 4.35 -22.68
C PRO A 340 29.44 5.07 -22.56
N PRO A 341 29.40 6.39 -22.77
CA PRO A 341 28.19 7.19 -22.61
C PRO A 341 27.14 6.80 -23.67
N LEU A 342 25.90 6.61 -23.22
CA LEU A 342 24.75 6.30 -24.08
C LEU A 342 24.23 7.58 -24.73
N GLY A 343 24.24 7.59 -26.05
CA GLY A 343 23.51 8.55 -26.89
C GLY A 343 22.16 7.94 -27.26
N ASP A 344 21.09 8.61 -26.85
CA ASP A 344 19.69 8.36 -27.21
C ASP A 344 18.90 7.33 -26.38
N LEU A 345 17.64 7.67 -26.08
CA LEU A 345 16.84 7.17 -24.96
C LEU A 345 15.69 6.24 -25.39
N ASN A 346 15.71 5.73 -26.62
CA ASN A 346 14.66 4.88 -27.18
C ASN A 346 15.03 3.40 -27.38
N GLU A 347 16.21 2.95 -26.97
CA GLU A 347 16.52 1.52 -26.95
C GLU A 347 16.49 0.95 -25.53
N LYS A 348 15.51 0.09 -25.28
CA LYS A 348 15.37 -0.74 -24.08
C LYS A 348 16.55 -1.70 -23.98
N ILE A 349 17.47 -1.46 -23.04
CA ILE A 349 18.25 -2.54 -22.42
C ILE A 349 17.69 -2.75 -21.01
N SER A 350 17.00 -3.87 -20.87
CA SER A 350 16.26 -4.26 -19.67
C SER A 350 17.20 -4.59 -18.51
N TRP A 351 16.76 -4.26 -17.30
CA TRP A 351 17.31 -4.75 -16.02
C TRP A 351 17.56 -6.28 -16.01
N MET A 352 16.89 -7.02 -16.90
CA MET A 352 16.99 -8.48 -17.11
C MET A 352 18.42 -8.98 -17.41
N GLU A 353 19.26 -8.25 -18.14
CA GLU A 353 20.63 -8.72 -18.44
C GLU A 353 21.52 -8.78 -17.18
N LYS A 354 21.21 -7.96 -16.17
CA LYS A 354 21.86 -7.99 -14.85
C LYS A 354 21.33 -9.11 -13.94
N PHE A 355 20.09 -9.56 -14.18
CA PHE A 355 19.45 -10.64 -13.42
C PHE A 355 19.93 -12.02 -13.88
N VAL A 356 20.12 -12.21 -15.19
CA VAL A 356 20.57 -13.48 -15.78
C VAL A 356 22.02 -13.82 -15.42
N GLN A 357 22.89 -12.83 -15.17
CA GLN A 357 24.30 -13.08 -14.82
C GLN A 357 24.55 -13.61 -13.39
N LYS A 358 23.58 -13.55 -12.47
CA LYS A 358 23.71 -14.12 -11.12
C LYS A 358 22.93 -15.42 -10.90
N GLY A 359 22.01 -15.78 -11.80
CA GLY A 359 21.19 -16.98 -11.70
C GLY A 359 21.94 -18.31 -11.97
N THR A 360 23.19 -18.28 -12.44
CA THR A 360 23.96 -19.47 -12.82
C THR A 360 24.89 -20.03 -11.74
N GLN A 361 24.77 -19.58 -10.48
CA GLN A 361 25.52 -20.18 -9.36
C GLN A 361 24.64 -20.35 -8.13
N ILE A 362 23.81 -21.41 -8.11
CA ILE A 362 23.55 -22.30 -6.96
C ILE A 362 22.97 -23.59 -7.57
N ILE A 363 23.83 -24.60 -7.73
CA ILE A 363 23.46 -25.98 -8.04
C ILE A 363 23.60 -26.75 -6.73
N ALA A 364 22.51 -27.28 -6.16
CA ALA A 364 22.49 -28.48 -5.32
C ALA A 364 21.05 -28.87 -4.92
N PRO A 365 20.76 -30.16 -4.65
CA PRO A 365 19.49 -30.81 -4.99
C PRO A 365 18.51 -30.95 -3.82
N VAL A 366 17.25 -31.18 -4.20
CA VAL A 366 16.09 -31.53 -3.37
C VAL A 366 16.28 -32.91 -2.69
N PRO A 367 16.07 -33.04 -1.36
CA PRO A 367 15.78 -34.32 -0.74
C PRO A 367 14.27 -34.56 -0.65
N MET A 368 13.79 -35.58 -1.35
CA MET A 368 12.48 -36.21 -1.16
C MET A 368 12.52 -37.14 0.06
N GLY A 369 11.50 -37.11 0.92
CA GLY A 369 11.31 -38.07 2.01
C GLY A 369 9.97 -37.93 2.75
N VAL A 370 9.19 -39.02 2.77
CA VAL A 370 7.77 -39.21 3.16
C VAL A 370 7.64 -39.54 4.68
N PRO A 371 6.45 -39.43 5.35
CA PRO A 371 6.35 -39.31 6.82
C PRO A 371 6.16 -40.64 7.56
N ALA A 372 6.56 -40.70 8.85
CA ALA A 372 6.13 -41.74 9.80
C ALA A 372 6.23 -41.30 11.27
N THR A 373 5.24 -41.73 12.04
CA THR A 373 4.95 -41.53 13.47
C THR A 373 5.66 -42.53 14.40
N THR A 374 5.85 -42.16 15.69
CA THR A 374 5.51 -42.90 16.96
C THR A 374 6.54 -42.67 18.08
N GLY A 375 6.08 -42.54 19.33
CA GLY A 375 6.90 -42.92 20.52
C GLY A 375 6.92 -41.95 21.71
N MET A 376 6.16 -42.32 22.75
CA MET A 376 6.03 -41.72 24.09
C MET A 376 7.33 -41.50 24.92
N GLY A 377 7.31 -40.44 25.75
CA GLY A 377 7.71 -40.51 27.19
C GLY A 377 8.96 -39.74 27.65
N GLY A 378 8.80 -38.74 28.54
CA GLY A 378 9.87 -38.22 29.41
C GLY A 378 9.71 -36.74 29.81
N PHE A 379 9.47 -36.48 31.10
CA PHE A 379 9.37 -35.14 31.69
C PHE A 379 10.74 -34.47 31.85
N GLU A 380 10.88 -33.22 31.39
CA GLU A 380 11.74 -32.18 31.99
C GLU A 380 11.23 -30.78 31.56
N ARG A 381 11.16 -29.83 32.52
CA ARG A 381 10.92 -28.38 32.34
C ARG A 381 12.13 -27.66 32.95
N PRO A 382 12.44 -26.38 32.65
CA PRO A 382 11.96 -25.50 31.58
C PRO A 382 13.11 -24.79 30.83
N THR A 383 13.04 -24.71 29.50
CA THR A 383 13.82 -23.69 28.76
C THR A 383 12.84 -22.84 27.97
N ALA A 384 12.81 -21.55 28.30
CA ALA A 384 12.14 -20.54 27.52
C ALA A 384 12.70 -20.63 26.10
N LYS A 385 11.87 -21.11 25.16
CA LYS A 385 12.14 -20.97 23.74
C LYS A 385 12.13 -19.49 23.44
N GLY A 386 13.31 -18.89 23.40
CA GLY A 386 13.58 -17.85 22.44
C GLY A 386 13.41 -18.49 21.07
N ASP A 387 12.21 -18.35 20.50
CA ASP A 387 12.10 -18.44 19.06
C ASP A 387 13.01 -17.34 18.54
N ILE A 388 14.02 -17.77 17.80
CA ILE A 388 14.92 -16.94 17.02
C ILE A 388 14.02 -16.06 16.18
N LEU A 389 13.84 -14.80 16.60
CA LEU A 389 13.30 -13.73 15.78
C LEU A 389 14.08 -13.80 14.47
N ARG A 390 13.42 -14.35 13.45
CA ARG A 390 13.94 -14.31 12.08
C ARG A 390 14.32 -12.87 11.82
N SER A 391 15.50 -12.67 11.22
CA SER A 391 15.87 -11.36 10.71
C SER A 391 14.83 -10.98 9.66
N ASP A 392 13.78 -10.29 10.08
CA ASP A 392 12.89 -9.72 9.11
C ASP A 392 13.73 -8.76 8.27
N ALA A 393 13.67 -8.97 6.97
CA ALA A 393 14.01 -7.94 6.00
C ALA A 393 13.13 -6.66 6.15
N SER A 394 12.34 -6.54 7.24
CA SER A 394 11.50 -5.40 7.63
C SER A 394 12.30 -4.16 8.06
N ALA A 395 13.62 -4.26 8.27
CA ALA A 395 14.47 -3.08 8.47
C ALA A 395 14.59 -2.19 7.21
N ALA A 396 14.23 -2.73 6.04
CA ALA A 396 13.90 -1.90 4.89
C ALA A 396 12.49 -1.33 5.10
N LEU A 397 12.40 -0.02 5.33
CA LEU A 397 11.13 0.71 5.14
C LEU A 397 10.65 0.48 3.71
N ASN A 398 9.88 -0.58 3.48
CA ASN A 398 9.08 -0.79 2.29
C ASN A 398 7.85 0.09 2.42
N VAL A 399 8.07 1.41 2.40
CA VAL A 399 6.97 2.37 2.40
C VAL A 399 6.24 2.22 1.09
N GLY A 400 4.97 1.85 1.17
CA GLY A 400 4.11 1.66 0.01
C GLY A 400 4.09 2.88 -0.92
N VAL A 401 3.83 2.66 -2.19
CA VAL A 401 3.30 3.65 -3.11
C VAL A 401 1.84 3.90 -2.74
N LEU A 402 1.46 5.16 -2.50
CA LEU A 402 0.05 5.52 -2.33
C LEU A 402 -0.56 5.80 -3.70
N HIS A 403 -1.61 5.07 -4.05
CA HIS A 403 -2.35 5.30 -5.28
C HIS A 403 -3.52 6.23 -5.00
N LEU A 404 -3.51 7.40 -5.64
CA LEU A 404 -4.64 8.29 -5.75
C LEU A 404 -5.38 7.94 -7.04
N VAL A 405 -6.50 7.22 -6.93
CA VAL A 405 -7.34 6.94 -8.10
C VAL A 405 -8.09 8.24 -8.44
N PRO A 406 -8.02 8.74 -9.69
CA PRO A 406 -8.75 9.95 -10.08
C PRO A 406 -10.23 9.74 -9.83
N THR A 407 -10.91 10.80 -9.40
CA THR A 407 -12.35 10.79 -9.14
C THR A 407 -13.10 10.29 -10.38
N LEU A 408 -13.64 9.08 -10.30
CA LEU A 408 -14.82 8.74 -11.06
C LEU A 408 -15.96 9.55 -10.43
N ASP A 409 -16.67 10.33 -11.22
CA ASP A 409 -17.90 10.98 -10.74
C ASP A 409 -18.84 9.89 -10.24
N VAL A 410 -19.39 10.09 -9.05
CA VAL A 410 -20.32 9.13 -8.46
C VAL A 410 -21.52 9.01 -9.40
N PHE A 411 -21.92 7.77 -9.71
CA PHE A 411 -23.03 7.53 -10.62
C PHE A 411 -24.27 8.30 -10.12
N PRO A 412 -24.85 9.22 -10.92
CA PRO A 412 -25.80 10.23 -10.44
C PRO A 412 -27.14 9.65 -9.97
N LEU A 413 -27.39 8.36 -10.22
CA LEU A 413 -28.58 7.64 -9.78
C LEU A 413 -28.31 6.70 -8.58
N LEU A 414 -27.13 6.79 -7.95
CA LEU A 414 -26.90 6.11 -6.68
C LEU A 414 -27.82 6.70 -5.61
N GLU A 415 -28.57 5.83 -4.93
CA GLU A 415 -29.54 6.22 -3.90
C GLU A 415 -28.87 6.91 -2.71
N ASP A 416 -27.69 6.43 -2.29
CA ASP A 416 -26.86 7.07 -1.26
C ASP A 416 -25.36 7.10 -1.63
N PRO A 417 -24.89 8.16 -2.31
CA PRO A 417 -23.48 8.37 -2.64
C PRO A 417 -22.52 8.40 -1.44
N LYS A 418 -23.00 8.67 -0.23
CA LYS A 418 -22.14 8.86 0.94
C LYS A 418 -21.82 7.55 1.65
N THR A 419 -22.69 6.55 1.53
CA THR A 419 -22.56 5.25 2.19
C THR A 419 -22.33 4.11 1.21
N TYR A 420 -22.46 4.35 -0.10
CA TYR A 420 -22.19 3.34 -1.12
C TYR A 420 -20.71 2.94 -1.15
N GLU A 421 -20.43 1.67 -0.80
CA GLU A 421 -19.13 1.03 -0.94
C GLU A 421 -19.26 -0.10 -1.97
N PRO A 422 -18.62 -0.01 -3.15
CA PRO A 422 -18.74 -1.03 -4.20
C PRO A 422 -18.17 -2.38 -3.76
N ASN A 423 -17.29 -2.38 -2.75
CA ASN A 423 -16.77 -3.58 -2.11
C ASN A 423 -17.75 -4.05 -1.03
N THR A 424 -18.74 -4.83 -1.43
CA THR A 424 -19.83 -5.26 -0.53
C THR A 424 -19.44 -6.42 0.40
N ILE A 425 -18.28 -7.04 0.20
CA ILE A 425 -17.82 -8.21 0.95
C ILE A 425 -16.38 -7.95 1.44
N ASP A 426 -16.26 -7.63 2.73
CA ASP A 426 -15.00 -7.72 3.46
C ASP A 426 -14.71 -9.21 3.69
N LEU A 427 -13.50 -9.68 3.35
CA LEU A 427 -13.12 -11.07 3.57
C LEU A 427 -12.73 -11.26 5.03
N ASP A 428 -13.38 -12.21 5.72
CA ASP A 428 -12.89 -12.69 7.02
C ASP A 428 -11.67 -13.62 6.85
N GLN A 429 -11.07 -14.07 7.95
CA GLN A 429 -9.87 -14.92 7.88
C GLN A 429 -10.09 -16.27 7.19
N ASP A 430 -11.29 -16.84 7.27
CA ASP A 430 -11.59 -18.14 6.68
C ASP A 430 -11.94 -18.01 5.20
N GLU A 431 -12.66 -16.95 4.83
CA GLU A 431 -12.88 -16.56 3.44
C GLU A 431 -11.55 -16.19 2.75
N PHE A 432 -10.64 -15.52 3.47
CA PHE A 432 -9.31 -15.22 2.95
C PHE A 432 -8.53 -16.50 2.62
N LYS A 433 -8.54 -17.50 3.52
CA LYS A 433 -7.90 -18.80 3.25
C LYS A 433 -8.53 -19.52 2.07
N TYR A 434 -9.86 -19.46 1.94
CA TYR A 434 -10.58 -20.04 0.83
C TYR A 434 -10.15 -19.42 -0.51
N TRP A 435 -10.17 -18.09 -0.60
CA TRP A 435 -9.78 -17.38 -1.82
C TRP A 435 -8.28 -17.47 -2.13
N PHE A 436 -7.43 -17.43 -1.10
CA PHE A 436 -6.00 -17.73 -1.26
C PHE A 436 -5.80 -19.09 -1.93
N LYS A 437 -6.49 -20.12 -1.43
CA LYS A 437 -6.37 -21.46 -1.98
C LYS A 437 -6.84 -21.51 -3.43
N ILE A 438 -7.98 -20.89 -3.75
CA ILE A 438 -8.47 -20.80 -5.14
C ILE A 438 -7.44 -20.14 -6.04
N LEU A 439 -6.92 -18.98 -5.66
CA LEU A 439 -5.98 -18.23 -6.50
C LEU A 439 -4.65 -18.95 -6.67
N SER A 440 -4.17 -19.62 -5.61
CA SER A 440 -2.98 -20.47 -5.66
C SER A 440 -3.19 -21.67 -6.58
N ASP A 441 -4.31 -22.39 -6.44
CA ASP A 441 -4.63 -23.58 -7.22
C ASP A 441 -4.85 -23.24 -8.72
N HIS A 442 -5.39 -22.05 -9.01
CA HIS A 442 -5.61 -21.56 -10.37
C HIS A 442 -4.40 -20.86 -11.01
N SER A 443 -3.35 -20.54 -10.24
CA SER A 443 -2.19 -19.80 -10.75
C SER A 443 -1.53 -20.45 -11.98
N PRO A 444 -1.37 -21.78 -12.07
CA PRO A 444 -0.78 -22.41 -13.27
C PRO A 444 -1.62 -22.19 -14.53
N ASP A 445 -2.94 -22.38 -14.45
CA ASP A 445 -3.86 -22.16 -15.58
C ASP A 445 -3.88 -20.69 -16.02
N LEU A 446 -3.78 -19.76 -15.06
CA LEU A 446 -3.66 -18.33 -15.38
C LEU A 446 -2.35 -18.02 -16.10
N VAL A 447 -1.23 -18.60 -15.68
CA VAL A 447 0.07 -18.45 -16.35
C VAL A 447 -0.01 -18.97 -17.78
N ASP A 448 -0.59 -20.16 -17.99
CA ASP A 448 -0.75 -20.74 -19.32
C ASP A 448 -1.57 -19.83 -20.24
N LYS A 449 -2.67 -19.26 -19.74
CA LYS A 449 -3.51 -18.30 -20.47
C LYS A 449 -2.75 -17.01 -20.79
N ALA A 450 -2.05 -16.44 -19.81
CA ALA A 450 -1.24 -15.24 -19.99
C ALA A 450 -0.12 -15.46 -21.03
N VAL A 451 0.58 -16.58 -20.96
CA VAL A 451 1.61 -16.96 -21.94
C VAL A 451 1.02 -17.13 -23.34
N ALA A 452 -0.15 -17.79 -23.44
CA ALA A 452 -0.84 -17.95 -24.71
C ALA A 452 -1.34 -16.63 -25.30
N SER A 453 -1.74 -15.65 -24.46
CA SER A 453 -2.17 -14.32 -24.92
C SER A 453 -1.06 -13.57 -25.68
N GLU A 454 0.19 -13.86 -25.38
CA GLU A 454 1.39 -13.26 -25.98
C GLU A 454 2.06 -14.19 -27.01
N GLY A 455 1.31 -15.15 -27.56
CA GLY A 455 1.78 -16.05 -28.61
C GLY A 455 2.68 -17.19 -28.14
N GLY A 456 2.81 -17.43 -26.83
CA GLY A 456 3.51 -18.60 -26.29
C GLY A 456 5.04 -18.57 -26.43
N THR A 457 5.63 -17.39 -26.61
CA THR A 457 7.07 -17.21 -26.77
C THR A 457 7.86 -17.60 -25.52
N ASP A 458 9.15 -17.89 -25.66
CA ASP A 458 10.02 -18.19 -24.51
C ASP A 458 10.20 -16.98 -23.59
N ASP A 459 10.06 -15.76 -24.12
CA ASP A 459 9.97 -14.55 -23.31
C ASP A 459 8.71 -14.54 -22.44
N ALA A 460 7.56 -14.80 -23.05
CA ALA A 460 6.28 -14.87 -22.34
C ALA A 460 6.32 -15.94 -21.24
N LYS A 461 6.84 -17.15 -21.51
CA LYS A 461 6.99 -18.21 -20.49
C LYS A 461 7.79 -17.73 -19.28
N ARG A 462 8.96 -17.11 -19.52
CA ARG A 462 9.81 -16.58 -18.45
C ARG A 462 9.11 -15.51 -17.63
N ARG A 463 8.37 -14.60 -18.28
CA ARG A 463 7.56 -13.59 -17.59
C ARG A 463 6.43 -14.24 -16.78
N GLY A 464 5.82 -15.29 -17.30
CA GLY A 464 4.80 -16.10 -16.63
C GLY A 464 5.32 -16.76 -15.34
N ASP A 465 6.51 -17.38 -15.40
CA ASP A 465 7.15 -17.97 -14.22
C ASP A 465 7.50 -16.93 -13.15
N ALA A 466 7.97 -15.75 -13.59
CA ALA A 466 8.28 -14.63 -12.70
C ALA A 466 7.01 -14.05 -12.06
N PHE A 467 5.92 -13.93 -12.82
CA PHE A 467 4.59 -13.59 -12.32
C PHE A 467 4.13 -14.58 -11.25
N ALA A 468 4.21 -15.89 -11.52
CA ALA A 468 3.75 -16.91 -10.58
C ALA A 468 4.48 -16.84 -9.24
N HIS A 469 5.80 -16.65 -9.28
CA HIS A 469 6.62 -16.47 -8.07
C HIS A 469 6.24 -15.21 -7.30
N ALA A 470 6.14 -14.07 -7.99
CA ALA A 470 5.80 -12.80 -7.36
C ALA A 470 4.40 -12.83 -6.74
N PHE A 471 3.41 -13.29 -7.50
CA PHE A 471 2.02 -13.40 -7.04
C PHE A 471 1.89 -14.34 -5.84
N SER A 472 2.57 -15.49 -5.87
CA SER A 472 2.59 -16.42 -4.72
C SER A 472 3.20 -15.80 -3.47
N ALA A 473 4.28 -15.01 -3.61
CA ALA A 473 4.89 -14.30 -2.50
C ALA A 473 3.94 -13.22 -1.91
N HIS A 474 3.20 -12.50 -2.77
CA HIS A 474 2.20 -11.55 -2.31
C HIS A 474 1.05 -12.22 -1.55
N LEU A 475 0.55 -13.33 -2.08
CA LEU A 475 -0.51 -14.11 -1.44
C LEU A 475 -0.04 -14.65 -0.07
N ALA A 476 1.20 -15.17 0.03
CA ALA A 476 1.76 -15.65 1.29
C ALA A 476 1.88 -14.53 2.32
N ARG A 477 2.36 -13.35 1.92
CA ARG A 477 2.46 -12.19 2.80
C ARG A 477 1.10 -11.67 3.26
N LEU A 478 0.08 -11.72 2.39
CA LEU A 478 -1.29 -11.41 2.76
C LEU A 478 -1.87 -12.40 3.79
N MET A 479 -1.47 -13.68 3.73
CA MET A 479 -1.87 -14.65 4.76
C MET A 479 -1.23 -14.35 6.12
N GLU A 480 0.03 -13.94 6.13
CA GLU A 480 0.78 -13.59 7.35
C GLU A 480 0.30 -12.25 7.93
N GLU A 481 0.05 -11.26 7.06
CA GLU A 481 -0.41 -9.92 7.41
C GLU A 481 -1.67 -9.53 6.61
N PRO A 482 -2.87 -10.03 6.97
CA PRO A 482 -4.11 -9.69 6.24
C PRO A 482 -4.42 -8.20 6.20
N ALA A 483 -3.95 -7.45 7.19
CA ALA A 483 -4.09 -6.00 7.28
C ALA A 483 -2.98 -5.23 6.54
N ALA A 484 -2.05 -5.90 5.85
CA ALA A 484 -0.95 -5.25 5.12
C ALA A 484 -1.43 -4.19 4.10
N TYR A 485 -2.66 -4.32 3.61
CA TYR A 485 -3.24 -3.46 2.57
C TYR A 485 -4.52 -2.71 3.01
N GLY A 486 -4.87 -2.70 4.30
CA GLY A 486 -6.15 -2.11 4.73
C GLY A 486 -7.29 -3.11 4.85
N LYS A 487 -8.54 -2.61 4.84
CA LYS A 487 -9.71 -3.42 4.52
C LYS A 487 -9.50 -4.01 3.11
N PHE A 488 -9.37 -5.33 3.04
CA PHE A 488 -9.00 -6.03 1.81
C PHE A 488 -10.14 -6.95 1.39
N GLY A 489 -10.97 -6.47 0.46
CA GLY A 489 -12.09 -7.23 -0.09
C GLY A 489 -11.67 -8.12 -1.26
N LEU A 490 -12.59 -8.97 -1.73
CA LEU A 490 -12.36 -9.85 -2.87
C LEU A 490 -11.95 -9.06 -4.14
N ALA A 491 -12.57 -7.91 -4.38
CA ALA A 491 -12.22 -7.06 -5.53
C ALA A 491 -10.76 -6.60 -5.48
N ASN A 492 -10.23 -6.24 -4.31
CA ASN A 492 -8.83 -5.85 -4.15
C ASN A 492 -7.88 -7.02 -4.40
N LEU A 493 -8.27 -8.22 -3.97
CA LEU A 493 -7.50 -9.44 -4.18
C LEU A 493 -7.42 -9.82 -5.67
N LEU A 494 -8.52 -9.67 -6.40
CA LEU A 494 -8.55 -9.90 -7.85
C LEU A 494 -7.81 -8.78 -8.61
N GLU A 495 -7.92 -7.52 -8.20
CA GLU A 495 -7.17 -6.42 -8.80
C GLU A 495 -5.65 -6.62 -8.62
N LEU A 496 -5.21 -7.07 -7.44
CA LEU A 496 -3.80 -7.41 -7.19
C LEU A 496 -3.28 -8.44 -8.20
N ARG A 497 -4.07 -9.46 -8.52
CA ARG A 497 -3.73 -10.47 -9.55
C ARG A 497 -3.55 -9.82 -10.92
N GLU A 498 -4.51 -9.00 -11.35
CA GLU A 498 -4.46 -8.29 -12.63
C GLU A 498 -3.30 -7.30 -12.73
N GLU A 499 -2.91 -6.71 -11.61
CA GLU A 499 -1.76 -5.80 -11.54
C GLU A 499 -0.43 -6.53 -11.63
N CYS A 500 -0.28 -7.65 -10.93
CA CYS A 500 0.87 -8.51 -11.09
C CYS A 500 0.99 -8.94 -12.56
N LEU A 501 -0.09 -9.36 -13.22
CA LEU A 501 -0.07 -9.69 -14.65
C LEU A 501 0.44 -8.52 -15.52
N ARG A 502 -0.11 -7.31 -15.31
CA ARG A 502 0.29 -6.10 -16.04
C ARG A 502 1.75 -5.71 -15.80
N GLU A 503 2.26 -5.89 -14.58
CA GLU A 503 3.67 -5.64 -14.25
C GLU A 503 4.60 -6.53 -15.08
N PHE A 504 4.24 -7.81 -15.24
CA PHE A 504 4.93 -8.77 -16.10
C PHE A 504 4.53 -8.68 -17.59
N GLN A 505 3.94 -7.55 -18.00
CA GLN A 505 3.57 -7.22 -19.38
C GLN A 505 2.52 -8.16 -19.98
N PHE A 506 1.64 -8.72 -19.17
CA PHE A 506 0.41 -9.38 -19.64
C PHE A 506 -0.75 -8.41 -19.47
N VAL A 507 -1.21 -7.85 -20.60
CA VAL A 507 -2.27 -6.82 -20.59
C VAL A 507 -3.65 -7.43 -20.40
N ASP A 508 -3.92 -8.55 -21.08
CA ASP A 508 -5.17 -9.31 -20.96
C ASP A 508 -4.89 -10.79 -21.19
N ALA A 509 -4.75 -11.54 -20.08
CA ALA A 509 -4.47 -12.98 -20.12
C ALA A 509 -5.57 -13.79 -20.82
N TYR A 510 -6.77 -13.24 -20.97
CA TYR A 510 -7.93 -13.91 -21.54
C TYR A 510 -8.25 -13.45 -22.97
N ILE A 511 -7.46 -12.57 -23.58
CA ILE A 511 -7.76 -11.95 -24.88
C ILE A 511 -8.09 -12.97 -25.97
N SER A 512 -7.34 -14.08 -26.03
CA SER A 512 -7.53 -15.14 -27.03
C SER A 512 -8.83 -15.91 -26.83
N ILE A 513 -9.28 -16.05 -25.58
CA ILE A 513 -10.56 -16.65 -25.21
C ILE A 513 -11.68 -15.70 -25.59
N LYS A 514 -11.60 -14.43 -25.17
CA LYS A 514 -12.57 -13.38 -25.48
C LYS A 514 -12.79 -13.23 -27.00
N GLN A 515 -11.70 -13.26 -27.78
CA GLN A 515 -11.77 -13.19 -29.23
C GLN A 515 -12.51 -14.39 -29.83
N ARG A 516 -12.18 -15.61 -29.39
CA ARG A 516 -12.86 -16.83 -29.86
C ARG A 516 -14.35 -16.82 -29.54
N GLU A 517 -14.74 -16.34 -28.35
CA GLU A 517 -16.13 -16.23 -27.95
C GLU A 517 -16.89 -15.17 -28.75
N ASN A 518 -16.25 -14.03 -29.01
CA ASN A 518 -16.82 -13.00 -29.87
C ASN A 518 -17.06 -13.54 -31.27
N GLU A 519 -16.08 -14.22 -31.86
CA GLU A 519 -16.18 -14.83 -33.20
C GLU A 519 -17.30 -15.89 -33.25
N ALA A 520 -17.34 -16.79 -32.26
CA ALA A 520 -18.38 -17.82 -32.17
C ALA A 520 -19.78 -17.21 -31.98
N SER A 521 -19.90 -16.17 -31.16
CA SER A 521 -21.16 -15.47 -30.93
C SER A 521 -21.63 -14.70 -32.17
N LEU A 522 -20.71 -14.02 -32.85
CA LEU A 522 -20.99 -13.27 -34.09
C LEU A 522 -21.44 -14.20 -35.22
N ALA A 523 -20.89 -15.40 -35.30
CA ALA A 523 -21.27 -16.39 -36.31
C ALA A 523 -22.75 -16.82 -36.19
N VAL A 524 -23.31 -16.83 -34.98
CA VAL A 524 -24.69 -17.28 -34.71
C VAL A 524 -25.69 -16.15 -34.52
N LEU A 525 -25.22 -14.90 -34.40
CA LEU A 525 -26.05 -13.72 -34.24
C LEU A 525 -27.11 -13.56 -35.34
N PRO A 526 -26.82 -13.76 -36.65
CA PRO A 526 -27.83 -13.63 -37.70
C PRO A 526 -29.02 -14.57 -37.50
N ASP A 527 -28.77 -15.82 -37.11
CA ASP A 527 -29.82 -16.81 -36.85
C ASP A 527 -30.70 -16.42 -35.66
N LEU A 528 -30.08 -15.90 -34.60
CA LEU A 528 -30.81 -15.38 -33.44
C LEU A 528 -31.68 -14.18 -33.81
N LEU A 529 -31.17 -13.25 -34.63
CA LEU A 529 -31.94 -12.07 -35.07
C LEU A 529 -33.13 -12.48 -35.95
N MET A 530 -32.95 -13.44 -36.87
CA MET A 530 -34.06 -13.99 -37.66
C MET A 530 -35.12 -14.65 -36.77
N GLU A 531 -34.70 -15.41 -35.77
CA GLU A 531 -35.59 -16.04 -34.79
C GLU A 531 -36.41 -14.98 -34.03
N LEU A 532 -35.75 -13.95 -33.49
CA LEU A 532 -36.40 -12.85 -32.76
C LEU A 532 -37.33 -12.03 -33.65
N ASP A 533 -36.96 -11.76 -34.90
CA ASP A 533 -37.79 -11.00 -35.84
C ASP A 533 -39.04 -11.76 -36.29
N SER A 534 -39.03 -13.09 -36.20
CA SER A 534 -40.22 -13.92 -36.47
C SER A 534 -41.26 -13.87 -35.35
N MET A 535 -40.90 -13.36 -34.16
CA MET A 535 -41.79 -13.27 -33.01
C MET A 535 -42.68 -12.03 -33.07
N ASN A 536 -43.86 -12.12 -32.44
CA ASN A 536 -44.67 -10.93 -32.17
C ASN A 536 -43.97 -10.00 -31.17
N GLU A 537 -44.40 -8.75 -31.10
CA GLU A 537 -43.70 -7.69 -30.37
C GLU A 537 -43.58 -7.95 -28.85
N GLU A 538 -44.64 -8.46 -28.23
CA GLU A 538 -44.64 -8.80 -26.81
C GLU A 538 -43.73 -9.99 -26.50
N ALA A 539 -43.81 -11.05 -27.29
CA ALA A 539 -42.95 -12.22 -27.16
C ALA A 539 -41.49 -11.89 -27.43
N ARG A 540 -41.23 -11.00 -28.40
CA ARG A 540 -39.88 -10.52 -28.74
C ARG A 540 -39.26 -9.75 -27.56
N LEU A 541 -40.00 -8.82 -26.95
CA LEU A 541 -39.51 -8.08 -25.78
C LEU A 541 -39.18 -9.00 -24.60
N LEU A 542 -40.00 -10.01 -24.34
CA LEU A 542 -39.72 -10.98 -23.28
C LEU A 542 -38.46 -11.80 -23.60
N ALA A 543 -38.37 -12.33 -24.82
CA ALA A 543 -37.22 -13.12 -25.26
C ALA A 543 -35.90 -12.33 -25.24
N LEU A 544 -35.95 -11.01 -25.48
CA LEU A 544 -34.78 -10.13 -25.38
C LEU A 544 -34.29 -10.00 -23.94
N ILE A 545 -35.18 -9.81 -22.97
CA ILE A 545 -34.77 -9.69 -21.56
C ILE A 545 -34.32 -11.05 -21.00
N GLU A 546 -35.01 -12.13 -21.34
CA GLU A 546 -34.53 -13.50 -21.05
C GLU A 546 -33.15 -13.74 -21.69
N GLY A 547 -32.94 -13.19 -22.89
CA GLY A 547 -31.68 -13.25 -23.61
C GLY A 547 -30.55 -12.53 -22.88
N VAL A 548 -30.78 -11.32 -22.37
CA VAL A 548 -29.81 -10.57 -21.54
C VAL A 548 -29.45 -11.37 -20.28
N LEU A 549 -30.45 -11.89 -19.57
CA LEU A 549 -30.20 -12.68 -18.36
C LEU A 549 -29.46 -14.00 -18.66
N ALA A 550 -29.79 -14.64 -19.78
CA ALA A 550 -29.15 -15.88 -20.22
C ALA A 550 -27.71 -15.66 -20.68
N ALA A 551 -27.44 -14.55 -21.36
CA ALA A 551 -26.13 -14.19 -21.87
C ALA A 551 -25.14 -13.85 -20.74
N ASN A 552 -25.64 -13.33 -19.62
CA ASN A 552 -24.82 -13.07 -18.44
C ASN A 552 -24.42 -14.34 -17.67
N ILE A 553 -24.98 -15.52 -17.99
CA ILE A 553 -24.53 -16.80 -17.39
C ILE A 553 -23.12 -17.18 -17.88
N PHE A 554 -22.66 -16.66 -19.01
CA PHE A 554 -21.39 -17.06 -19.62
C PHE A 554 -20.14 -16.47 -18.93
N ASP A 555 -20.25 -16.14 -17.64
CA ASP A 555 -19.12 -15.76 -16.80
C ASP A 555 -18.19 -16.97 -16.55
N TRP A 556 -16.90 -16.78 -16.85
CA TRP A 556 -15.83 -17.76 -16.65
C TRP A 556 -15.52 -18.02 -15.17
N GLY A 557 -16.15 -17.30 -14.24
CA GLY A 557 -15.96 -17.46 -12.81
C GLY A 557 -16.50 -18.76 -12.21
N SER A 558 -17.38 -19.50 -12.90
CA SER A 558 -17.98 -20.73 -12.35
C SER A 558 -17.61 -21.99 -13.13
N ARG A 559 -17.22 -23.04 -12.38
CA ARG A 559 -16.92 -24.37 -12.92
C ARG A 559 -18.08 -24.95 -13.75
N ALA A 560 -19.32 -24.65 -13.35
CA ALA A 560 -20.51 -25.07 -14.08
C ALA A 560 -20.59 -24.46 -15.49
N CYS A 561 -20.18 -23.19 -15.66
CA CYS A 561 -20.19 -22.53 -16.96
C CYS A 561 -19.07 -23.04 -17.87
N VAL A 562 -17.88 -23.30 -17.33
CA VAL A 562 -16.78 -23.95 -18.06
C VAL A 562 -17.20 -25.34 -18.56
N GLU A 563 -17.89 -26.13 -17.73
CA GLU A 563 -18.40 -27.45 -18.15
C GLU A 563 -19.48 -27.36 -19.25
N LEU A 564 -20.29 -26.29 -19.28
CA LEU A 564 -21.28 -26.09 -20.32
C LEU A 564 -20.60 -25.88 -21.69
N TYR A 565 -19.51 -25.11 -21.75
CA TYR A 565 -18.73 -24.91 -22.98
C TYR A 565 -18.14 -26.19 -23.57
N HIS A 566 -17.86 -27.19 -22.74
CA HIS A 566 -17.36 -28.48 -23.21
C HIS A 566 -18.46 -29.40 -23.80
N LYS A 567 -19.75 -29.08 -23.60
CA LYS A 567 -20.88 -29.98 -23.87
C LYS A 567 -21.78 -29.57 -25.04
N GLY A 568 -21.57 -28.41 -25.67
CA GLY A 568 -22.41 -27.94 -26.78
C GLY A 568 -21.90 -26.67 -27.46
N THR A 569 -22.57 -26.25 -28.53
CA THR A 569 -22.27 -24.99 -29.22
C THR A 569 -22.80 -23.79 -28.43
N ILE A 570 -22.19 -22.60 -28.63
CA ILE A 570 -22.56 -21.37 -27.92
C ILE A 570 -24.05 -21.02 -28.06
N ILE A 571 -24.63 -21.25 -29.24
CA ILE A 571 -26.05 -20.98 -29.51
C ILE A 571 -26.99 -21.99 -28.84
N GLU A 572 -26.58 -23.26 -28.72
CA GLU A 572 -27.36 -24.28 -28.01
C GLU A 572 -27.41 -23.98 -26.51
N ILE A 573 -26.26 -23.65 -25.93
CA ILE A 573 -26.16 -23.29 -24.51
C ILE A 573 -26.96 -22.01 -24.24
N TYR A 574 -26.87 -21.00 -25.12
CA TYR A 574 -27.65 -19.78 -25.00
C TYR A 574 -29.15 -20.06 -25.05
N ARG A 575 -29.62 -20.83 -26.04
CA ARG A 575 -31.05 -21.19 -26.18
C ARG A 575 -31.55 -22.01 -24.98
N MET A 576 -30.74 -22.95 -24.50
CA MET A 576 -31.07 -23.74 -23.30
C MET A 576 -31.16 -22.85 -22.06
N SER A 577 -30.24 -21.89 -21.91
CA SER A 577 -30.19 -20.97 -20.78
C SER A 577 -31.36 -19.99 -20.81
N ARG A 578 -31.69 -19.43 -21.97
CA ARG A 578 -32.86 -18.56 -22.17
C ARG A 578 -34.15 -19.27 -21.78
N LYS A 579 -34.34 -20.52 -22.20
CA LYS A 579 -35.52 -21.34 -21.83
C LYS A 579 -35.63 -21.64 -20.34
N LYS A 580 -34.54 -21.53 -19.57
CA LYS A 580 -34.54 -21.73 -18.12
C LYS A 580 -34.88 -20.46 -17.34
N MET A 581 -34.89 -19.29 -17.98
CA MET A 581 -35.25 -18.03 -17.34
C MET A 581 -36.75 -17.97 -17.10
N GLN A 582 -37.19 -18.37 -15.91
CA GLN A 582 -38.59 -18.32 -15.51
C GLN A 582 -38.85 -17.10 -14.63
N ARG A 583 -39.95 -16.40 -14.94
CA ARG A 583 -40.48 -15.33 -14.09
C ARG A 583 -41.22 -15.93 -12.87
N PRO A 584 -41.28 -15.25 -11.71
CA PRO A 584 -40.68 -13.93 -11.46
C PRO A 584 -39.17 -14.01 -11.19
N TRP A 585 -38.43 -13.02 -11.69
CA TRP A 585 -37.02 -12.84 -11.33
C TRP A 585 -36.87 -12.16 -9.97
N ARG A 586 -35.64 -12.10 -9.44
CA ARG A 586 -35.34 -11.48 -8.14
C ARG A 586 -35.78 -10.01 -8.08
N ILE A 587 -35.58 -9.28 -9.17
CA ILE A 587 -36.15 -7.96 -9.43
C ILE A 587 -36.81 -8.08 -10.79
N ASP A 588 -38.15 -8.05 -10.82
CA ASP A 588 -38.94 -8.29 -12.03
C ASP A 588 -39.88 -7.12 -12.29
N ASP A 589 -39.33 -6.09 -12.93
CA ASP A 589 -40.08 -4.93 -13.40
C ASP A 589 -40.49 -5.08 -14.88
N PHE A 590 -40.51 -6.31 -15.41
CA PHE A 590 -40.73 -6.53 -16.83
C PHE A 590 -42.08 -6.01 -17.31
N ASP A 591 -43.16 -6.16 -16.54
CA ASP A 591 -44.47 -5.68 -16.96
C ASP A 591 -44.54 -4.15 -17.04
N MET A 592 -43.83 -3.45 -16.15
CA MET A 592 -43.68 -1.99 -16.22
C MET A 592 -42.83 -1.58 -17.42
N PHE A 593 -41.71 -2.28 -17.65
CA PHE A 593 -40.84 -2.07 -18.81
C PHE A 593 -41.60 -2.28 -20.12
N LYS A 594 -42.31 -3.41 -20.26
CA LYS A 594 -43.14 -3.77 -21.42
C LYS A 594 -44.20 -2.70 -21.70
N LYS A 595 -44.96 -2.29 -20.69
CA LYS A 595 -46.00 -1.27 -20.84
C LYS A 595 -45.43 0.05 -21.37
N ARG A 596 -44.21 0.40 -20.96
CA ARG A 596 -43.53 1.63 -21.37
C ARG A 596 -42.87 1.53 -22.74
N MET A 597 -42.38 0.35 -23.12
CA MET A 597 -41.84 0.08 -24.45
C MET A 597 -42.93 0.05 -25.52
N LEU A 598 -44.06 -0.58 -25.24
CA LEU A 598 -45.17 -0.78 -26.20
C LEU A 598 -46.21 0.34 -26.20
N THR A 599 -45.89 1.52 -25.65
CA THR A 599 -46.85 2.62 -25.58
C THR A 599 -46.90 3.42 -26.89
N ASP A 600 -48.10 3.69 -27.40
CA ASP A 600 -48.31 4.58 -28.57
C ASP A 600 -47.99 6.05 -28.26
N ARG A 601 -47.80 6.39 -26.98
CA ARG A 601 -47.52 7.73 -26.49
C ARG A 601 -46.02 8.03 -26.53
N LYS A 602 -45.56 8.72 -27.57
CA LYS A 602 -44.14 9.13 -27.75
C LYS A 602 -43.55 9.95 -26.59
N ASP A 603 -44.37 10.59 -25.77
CA ASP A 603 -43.95 11.30 -24.56
C ASP A 603 -43.62 10.36 -23.39
N GLN A 604 -44.06 9.10 -23.45
CA GLN A 604 -43.90 8.10 -22.40
C GLN A 604 -42.83 7.04 -22.71
N SER A 605 -42.35 6.96 -23.95
CA SER A 605 -41.28 6.04 -24.36
C SER A 605 -39.92 6.43 -23.77
N TYR A 606 -38.98 5.48 -23.75
CA TYR A 606 -37.61 5.76 -23.36
C TYR A 606 -36.92 6.59 -24.45
N LYS A 607 -36.33 7.73 -24.05
CA LYS A 607 -35.62 8.62 -24.98
C LYS A 607 -34.15 8.24 -25.14
N ARG A 608 -33.56 7.76 -24.05
CA ARG A 608 -32.16 7.35 -23.98
C ARG A 608 -32.02 6.13 -23.09
N ALA A 609 -31.18 5.20 -23.49
CA ALA A 609 -30.73 4.06 -22.71
C ALA A 609 -29.20 4.10 -22.64
N LEU A 610 -28.63 3.74 -21.50
CA LEU A 610 -27.20 3.42 -21.39
C LEU A 610 -27.12 1.95 -21.01
N LEU A 611 -26.36 1.17 -21.78
CA LEU A 611 -26.17 -0.25 -21.53
C LEU A 611 -24.78 -0.48 -20.93
N PHE A 612 -24.75 -0.95 -19.69
CA PHE A 612 -23.53 -1.38 -19.01
C PHE A 612 -23.38 -2.88 -19.21
N VAL A 613 -22.25 -3.30 -19.76
CA VAL A 613 -21.98 -4.69 -20.10
C VAL A 613 -20.69 -5.11 -19.40
N ASP A 614 -20.76 -6.22 -18.67
CA ASP A 614 -19.69 -6.67 -17.80
C ASP A 614 -18.72 -7.62 -18.54
N ASN A 615 -19.24 -8.40 -19.50
CA ASN A 615 -18.49 -9.46 -20.17
C ASN A 615 -18.45 -9.36 -21.71
N SER A 616 -17.42 -9.97 -22.31
CA SER A 616 -17.33 -10.20 -23.76
C SER A 616 -18.16 -11.41 -24.21
N GLY A 617 -18.20 -11.70 -25.51
CA GLY A 617 -18.79 -12.91 -26.05
C GLY A 617 -20.32 -12.87 -26.06
N ALA A 618 -20.96 -13.91 -25.51
CA ALA A 618 -22.40 -14.07 -25.58
C ALA A 618 -23.15 -12.92 -24.88
N ASP A 619 -22.63 -12.41 -23.76
CA ASP A 619 -23.23 -11.30 -22.99
C ASP A 619 -23.50 -10.08 -23.87
N VAL A 620 -22.45 -9.52 -24.47
CA VAL A 620 -22.58 -8.39 -25.38
C VAL A 620 -23.26 -8.77 -26.70
N VAL A 621 -22.86 -9.88 -27.34
CA VAL A 621 -23.25 -10.18 -28.72
C VAL A 621 -24.67 -10.76 -28.82
N LEU A 622 -25.04 -11.68 -27.94
CA LEU A 622 -26.32 -12.40 -27.98
C LEU A 622 -27.35 -11.87 -26.97
N GLY A 623 -26.90 -11.16 -25.93
CA GLY A 623 -27.76 -10.49 -24.96
C GLY A 623 -28.01 -9.03 -25.33
N MET A 624 -26.97 -8.20 -25.21
CA MET A 624 -27.12 -6.74 -25.22
C MET A 624 -27.34 -6.15 -26.62
N LEU A 625 -26.63 -6.62 -27.65
CA LEU A 625 -26.80 -6.11 -29.02
C LEU A 625 -28.23 -6.31 -29.57
N PRO A 626 -28.89 -7.47 -29.41
CA PRO A 626 -30.30 -7.62 -29.77
C PRO A 626 -31.24 -6.65 -29.02
N LEU A 627 -31.00 -6.41 -27.72
CA LEU A 627 -31.79 -5.46 -26.94
C LEU A 627 -31.55 -4.01 -27.42
N ALA A 628 -30.30 -3.63 -27.66
CA ALA A 628 -29.92 -2.34 -28.22
C ALA A 628 -30.62 -2.10 -29.57
N ARG A 629 -30.63 -3.11 -30.45
CA ARG A 629 -31.34 -3.06 -31.72
C ARG A 629 -32.83 -2.81 -31.53
N GLU A 630 -33.48 -3.46 -30.57
CA GLU A 630 -34.91 -3.24 -30.30
C GLU A 630 -35.16 -1.84 -29.74
N LEU A 631 -34.35 -1.35 -28.82
CA LEU A 631 -34.44 0.03 -28.30
C LEU A 631 -34.33 1.07 -29.42
N LEU A 632 -33.39 0.87 -30.35
CA LEU A 632 -33.22 1.71 -31.54
C LEU A 632 -34.45 1.65 -32.47
N ARG A 633 -35.07 0.47 -32.66
CA ARG A 633 -36.33 0.33 -33.45
C ARG A 633 -37.47 1.16 -32.86
N HIS A 634 -37.48 1.34 -31.54
CA HIS A 634 -38.47 2.15 -30.82
C HIS A 634 -38.07 3.63 -30.70
N GLY A 635 -36.98 4.06 -31.36
CA GLY A 635 -36.53 5.45 -31.37
C GLY A 635 -35.81 5.90 -30.10
N THR A 636 -35.34 4.96 -29.28
CA THR A 636 -34.49 5.25 -28.11
C THR A 636 -33.06 5.47 -28.58
N GLU A 637 -32.40 6.52 -28.09
CA GLU A 637 -30.95 6.71 -28.22
C GLU A 637 -30.23 5.70 -27.32
N VAL A 638 -29.39 4.82 -27.85
CA VAL A 638 -28.68 3.78 -27.07
C VAL A 638 -27.20 4.09 -27.02
#